data_AF-A0A9P7JIY4-F1
#
_entry.id   AF-A0A9P7JIY4-F1
#
_cell.length_a   1.000
_cell.length_b   1.000
_cell.length_c   1.000
_cell.angle_alpha   90.00
_cell.angle_beta   90.00
_cell.angle_gamma   90.00
#
_symmetry.space_group_name_H-M   'P 1'
#
loop_
_entity.id
_entity.type
_entity.pdbx_description
1 polymer ?
#
loop_
_entity_poly.entity_id
_entity_poly.type
_entity_poly.pdbx_seq_one_letter_code
_entity_poly.pdbx_strand_id
1 'polypeptide(L)'
;MISNEAVGVTPYVPQFFWRFWLSDADPSKHTLDDHRVHAYDVYDNELTETRRVPEQVQTIFHNFDIPSLDEGCRSVLRTAEKAFTRLENEVERILSEMISKIRSSHSGESRPDTRLELPISRHSRDALLRYFVFLRYRNSDKYTKTVASLTTRVITGSGAVVNAGHAWHRVRRRATLGGFHAFLQHENTDKKVFRHFEGLDCWRFCDAEICIGLASEGQQFVLPDSCFASLDEEFSGDPSSAVPIMPTIALYVLGTQHEEPRSHGSSVRDQVMGAAAAWIDVDIESPADVHLRNASLLQQHPARLYFSSLTSITQAIAHYDSFRWVSEHLDYSRLKQRARQKATLEQLTKTLVVKGSVLLVDLTDEVEKVGNAPVSGGSFADVWKGIWTNSHNGTHPVALKYLRQYMHMTDEIKEKLMLRLKSEVVAWHRLRHSNIAQLYGVAQSPNSIAMVSPWCDNGTLTRYLEMNPEADRFALIQQIASAVSYLHNCQPVVIHRDLKGSNILIGDDGQALLTDFGLSNVIEEVLESEPSMRNSRFSTSLFAGSTRWMAPELIEALTNDDDAQPPPISTSSDVYAFACVCLEVATGSLPFSHRSNDTAVIFDIMRGVKPSRGCTPMKLQLPEKELEHFRKLLDRCWSPASFLRPTMTQIKQELAAISGCCM
;
A
#
# COMPACT_ATOMS: atom_id res chain seq x y z
N MET A 1 4.26 -44.91 24.48
CA MET A 1 3.79 -43.97 23.44
C MET A 1 4.94 -43.04 23.12
N ILE A 2 5.40 -43.00 21.87
CA ILE A 2 6.42 -42.06 21.42
C ILE A 2 5.70 -40.72 21.22
N SER A 3 5.88 -39.77 22.13
CA SER A 3 5.40 -38.40 21.90
C SER A 3 6.41 -37.69 20.99
N ASN A 4 6.11 -37.63 19.70
CA ASN A 4 6.77 -36.71 18.78
C ASN A 4 6.27 -35.30 19.10
N GLU A 5 6.88 -34.62 20.06
CA GLU A 5 6.81 -33.16 20.06
C GLU A 5 7.42 -32.69 18.73
N ALA A 6 6.63 -31.97 17.93
CA ALA A 6 7.11 -31.41 16.67
C ALA A 6 8.26 -30.47 16.98
N VAL A 7 9.50 -30.86 16.65
CA VAL A 7 10.66 -29.99 16.77
C VAL A 7 10.51 -28.92 15.71
N GLY A 8 10.00 -27.75 16.10
CA GLY A 8 9.92 -26.59 15.22
C GLY A 8 11.32 -26.15 14.83
N VAL A 9 11.71 -26.42 13.58
CA VAL A 9 12.94 -25.87 12.99
C VAL A 9 12.55 -24.61 12.22
N THR A 10 13.05 -23.48 12.67
CA THR A 10 12.90 -22.20 11.95
C THR A 10 13.81 -22.19 10.71
N PRO A 11 13.34 -21.64 9.58
CA PRO A 11 14.19 -21.35 8.43
C PRO A 11 15.34 -20.40 8.82
N TYR A 12 16.52 -20.66 8.28
CA TYR A 12 17.70 -19.81 8.44
C TYR A 12 17.85 -18.91 7.21
N VAL A 13 17.65 -17.61 7.38
CA VAL A 13 17.88 -16.60 6.34
C VAL A 13 19.20 -15.88 6.64
N PRO A 14 20.21 -15.94 5.76
CA PRO A 14 21.51 -15.31 6.02
C PRO A 14 21.41 -13.78 6.16
N GLN A 15 22.14 -13.20 7.11
CA GLN A 15 22.07 -11.76 7.38
C GLN A 15 22.53 -10.91 6.18
N PHE A 16 23.45 -11.42 5.35
CA PHE A 16 23.91 -10.71 4.17
C PHE A 16 22.88 -10.67 3.03
N PHE A 17 21.92 -11.60 2.97
CA PHE A 17 20.81 -11.50 2.01
C PHE A 17 20.01 -10.23 2.27
N TRP A 18 19.68 -9.95 3.53
CA TRP A 18 18.97 -8.74 3.90
C TRP A 18 19.74 -7.48 3.52
N ARG A 19 21.07 -7.48 3.69
CA ARG A 19 21.91 -6.39 3.23
C ARG A 19 21.81 -6.20 1.73
N PHE A 20 21.89 -7.27 0.94
CA PHE A 20 21.71 -7.21 -0.51
C PHE A 20 20.33 -6.73 -0.92
N TRP A 21 19.27 -7.27 -0.31
CA TRP A 21 17.87 -6.91 -0.56
C TRP A 21 17.51 -5.48 -0.20
N LEU A 22 18.17 -4.91 0.81
CA LEU A 22 18.02 -3.52 1.21
C LEU A 22 18.97 -2.56 0.45
N SER A 23 19.76 -3.05 -0.53
CA SER A 23 20.89 -2.30 -1.13
C SER A 23 20.86 -2.09 -2.67
N ASP A 24 19.70 -2.13 -3.32
CA ASP A 24 19.59 -2.05 -4.80
C ASP A 24 18.80 -0.80 -5.26
N ALA A 25 19.17 0.06 -6.22
CA ALA A 25 20.28 0.17 -7.16
C ALA A 25 20.44 1.67 -7.58
N ASP A 26 21.65 2.07 -8.00
CA ASP A 26 22.11 3.43 -8.38
C ASP A 26 22.52 4.37 -7.22
N PRO A 27 23.82 4.41 -6.87
CA PRO A 27 24.37 5.32 -5.87
C PRO A 27 24.22 6.82 -6.22
N SER A 28 23.86 7.16 -7.46
CA SER A 28 23.61 8.55 -7.85
C SER A 28 22.22 9.06 -7.45
N LYS A 29 21.33 8.17 -6.99
CA LYS A 29 19.97 8.46 -6.54
C LYS A 29 19.81 8.19 -5.04
N HIS A 30 20.65 8.80 -4.21
CA HIS A 30 20.55 8.64 -2.76
C HIS A 30 19.68 9.73 -2.11
N THR A 31 18.61 9.29 -1.43
CA THR A 31 18.41 9.64 -0.02
C THR A 31 18.60 8.36 0.80
N LEU A 32 19.31 8.44 1.93
CA LEU A 32 19.70 7.28 2.76
C LEU A 32 18.52 6.61 3.48
N ASP A 33 17.29 7.15 3.37
CA ASP A 33 16.11 6.68 4.10
C ASP A 33 15.14 5.79 3.27
N ASP A 34 15.30 5.63 1.95
CA ASP A 34 14.16 5.31 1.06
C ASP A 34 13.92 3.82 0.71
N HIS A 35 14.74 2.88 1.16
CA HIS A 35 14.68 1.49 0.65
C HIS A 35 13.98 0.56 1.64
N ARG A 36 12.72 0.24 1.34
CA ARG A 36 11.86 -0.66 2.13
C ARG A 36 11.71 -2.02 1.46
N VAL A 37 11.66 -3.06 2.28
CA VAL A 37 11.22 -4.40 1.90
C VAL A 37 9.89 -4.67 2.58
N HIS A 38 8.91 -5.15 1.81
CA HIS A 38 7.65 -5.62 2.35
C HIS A 38 7.81 -7.05 2.86
N ALA A 39 7.23 -7.34 4.02
CA ALA A 39 7.17 -8.68 4.58
C ALA A 39 5.69 -9.07 4.73
N TYR A 40 5.33 -10.24 4.22
CA TYR A 40 3.98 -10.76 4.33
C TYR A 40 3.97 -12.08 5.10
N ASP A 41 3.20 -12.13 6.18
CA ASP A 41 2.88 -13.37 6.87
C ASP A 41 1.66 -14.01 6.21
N VAL A 42 1.88 -15.18 5.61
CA VAL A 42 0.89 -15.86 4.77
C VAL A 42 -0.26 -16.41 5.59
N TYR A 43 0.00 -16.85 6.82
CA TYR A 43 -1.01 -17.46 7.68
C TYR A 43 -1.77 -16.42 8.50
N ASP A 44 -1.07 -15.38 8.99
CA ASP A 44 -1.70 -14.28 9.73
C ASP A 44 -2.32 -13.21 8.82
N ASN A 45 -2.07 -13.28 7.51
CA ASN A 45 -2.46 -12.29 6.51
C ASN A 45 -2.04 -10.88 6.94
N GLU A 46 -0.78 -10.70 7.34
CA GLU A 46 -0.23 -9.43 7.79
C GLU A 46 0.81 -8.93 6.78
N LEU A 47 0.65 -7.69 6.30
CA LEU A 47 1.62 -7.05 5.39
C LEU A 47 2.33 -5.92 6.14
N THR A 48 3.61 -6.10 6.42
CA THR A 48 4.46 -5.15 7.14
C THR A 48 5.58 -4.61 6.24
N GLU A 49 6.32 -3.63 6.74
CA GLU A 49 7.51 -3.09 6.09
C GLU A 49 8.70 -3.16 7.04
N THR A 50 9.87 -3.45 6.49
CA THR A 50 11.14 -3.27 7.19
C THR A 50 12.12 -2.47 6.32
N ARG A 51 12.92 -1.65 7.00
CA ARG A 51 14.07 -0.93 6.43
C ARG A 51 15.38 -1.37 7.06
N ARG A 52 15.32 -2.33 7.99
CA ARG A 52 16.46 -2.80 8.78
C ARG A 52 16.65 -4.28 8.57
N VAL A 53 17.92 -4.67 8.57
CA VAL A 53 18.33 -6.07 8.59
C VAL A 53 17.82 -6.69 9.91
N PRO A 54 17.01 -7.75 9.88
CA PRO A 54 16.58 -8.46 11.08
C PRO A 54 17.78 -8.97 11.88
N GLU A 55 17.68 -8.93 13.21
CA GLU A 55 18.70 -9.51 14.08
C GLU A 55 18.63 -11.05 14.00
N GLN A 56 19.75 -11.66 13.62
CA GLN A 56 19.89 -13.11 13.58
C GLN A 56 20.24 -13.62 14.99
N VAL A 57 19.23 -14.04 15.75
CA VAL A 57 19.42 -14.47 17.16
C VAL A 57 19.96 -15.91 17.26
N GLN A 58 19.88 -16.70 16.20
CA GLN A 58 20.18 -18.13 16.21
C GLN A 58 21.29 -18.50 15.21
N THR A 59 22.20 -19.39 15.63
CA THR A 59 23.20 -19.99 14.74
C THR A 59 22.54 -20.98 13.78
N ILE A 60 23.21 -21.30 12.67
CA ILE A 60 22.69 -22.28 11.71
C ILE A 60 22.44 -23.66 12.34
N PHE A 61 23.20 -24.02 13.38
CA PHE A 61 23.09 -25.30 14.08
C PHE A 61 22.44 -25.20 15.45
N HIS A 62 21.72 -24.12 15.76
CA HIS A 62 21.10 -23.92 17.07
C HIS A 62 20.20 -25.10 17.52
N ASN A 63 19.56 -25.82 16.57
CA ASN A 63 18.74 -26.99 16.90
C ASN A 63 19.53 -28.17 17.48
N PHE A 64 20.87 -28.16 17.35
CA PHE A 64 21.78 -29.14 17.93
C PHE A 64 22.33 -28.70 19.30
N ASP A 65 22.24 -27.42 19.65
CA ASP A 65 22.72 -26.87 20.92
C ASP A 65 21.67 -27.06 22.03
N ILE A 66 21.62 -28.27 22.59
CA ILE A 66 20.71 -28.60 23.69
C ILE A 66 21.44 -28.61 25.03
N PRO A 67 20.76 -28.30 26.16
CA PRO A 67 21.40 -28.23 27.48
C PRO A 67 22.15 -29.50 27.88
N SER A 68 21.67 -30.68 27.44
CA SER A 68 22.25 -31.99 27.77
C SER A 68 23.37 -32.45 26.81
N LEU A 69 23.96 -31.55 26.01
CA LEU A 69 25.02 -31.89 25.06
C LEU A 69 26.35 -32.17 25.80
N ASP A 70 27.00 -33.30 25.52
CA ASP A 70 28.32 -33.61 26.08
C ASP A 70 29.43 -32.74 25.45
N GLU A 71 30.55 -32.60 26.13
CA GLU A 71 31.65 -31.73 25.70
C GLU A 71 32.25 -32.15 24.34
N GLY A 72 32.25 -33.45 24.04
CA GLY A 72 32.70 -33.96 22.75
C GLY A 72 31.78 -33.50 21.61
N CYS A 73 30.47 -33.60 21.80
CA CYS A 73 29.50 -33.06 20.84
C CYS A 73 29.52 -31.52 20.76
N ARG A 74 29.68 -30.81 21.88
CA ARG A 74 29.85 -29.34 21.89
C ARG A 74 31.10 -28.89 21.12
N SER A 75 32.18 -29.66 21.23
CA SER A 75 33.40 -29.39 20.46
C SER A 75 33.13 -29.51 18.96
N VAL A 76 32.52 -30.60 18.49
CA VAL A 76 32.23 -30.80 17.05
C VAL A 76 31.21 -29.79 16.53
N LEU A 77 30.20 -29.44 17.34
CA LEU A 77 29.24 -28.39 17.02
C LEU A 77 29.96 -27.05 16.77
N ARG A 78 30.82 -26.62 17.70
CA ARG A 78 31.62 -25.39 17.54
C ARG A 78 32.51 -25.42 16.30
N THR A 79 33.08 -26.57 15.94
CA THR A 79 33.89 -26.69 14.72
C THR A 79 33.02 -26.56 13.47
N ALA A 80 31.86 -27.22 13.44
CA ALA A 80 30.91 -27.14 12.32
C ALA A 80 30.36 -25.71 12.15
N GLU A 81 29.99 -25.03 13.25
CA GLU A 81 29.58 -23.63 13.22
C GLU A 81 30.67 -22.72 12.64
N LYS A 82 31.91 -22.86 13.12
CA LYS A 82 33.06 -22.10 12.59
C LYS A 82 33.31 -22.40 11.11
N ALA A 83 33.14 -23.64 10.66
CA ALA A 83 33.28 -24.01 9.26
C ALA A 83 32.21 -23.32 8.40
N PHE A 84 30.96 -23.32 8.86
CA PHE A 84 29.86 -22.66 8.16
C PHE A 84 30.07 -21.14 8.09
N THR A 85 30.39 -20.48 9.20
CA THR A 85 30.63 -19.02 9.22
C THR A 85 31.76 -18.61 8.28
N ARG A 86 32.83 -19.41 8.16
CA ARG A 86 33.90 -19.13 7.19
C ARG A 86 33.39 -19.21 5.74
N LEU A 87 32.65 -20.26 5.42
CA LEU A 87 32.07 -20.45 4.09
C LEU A 87 31.05 -19.35 3.76
N GLU A 88 30.23 -18.95 4.73
CA GLU A 88 29.24 -17.87 4.61
C GLU A 88 29.91 -16.53 4.29
N ASN A 89 30.95 -16.16 5.05
CA ASN A 89 31.74 -14.95 4.81
C ASN A 89 32.44 -14.99 3.43
N GLU A 90 32.94 -16.16 3.02
CA GLU A 90 33.57 -16.32 1.72
C GLU A 90 32.56 -16.12 0.58
N VAL A 91 31.36 -16.70 0.70
CA VAL A 91 30.29 -16.57 -0.29
C VAL A 91 29.75 -15.15 -0.34
N GLU A 92 29.59 -14.47 0.80
CA GLU A 92 29.20 -13.06 0.84
C GLU A 92 30.19 -12.20 0.02
N ARG A 93 31.49 -12.42 0.19
CA ARG A 93 32.52 -11.71 -0.58
C ARG A 93 32.42 -12.03 -2.07
N ILE A 94 32.27 -13.30 -2.43
CA ILE A 94 32.16 -13.74 -3.83
C ILE A 94 30.93 -13.10 -4.50
N LEU A 95 29.77 -13.15 -3.84
CA LEU A 95 28.53 -12.55 -4.36
C LEU A 95 28.66 -11.03 -4.49
N SER A 96 29.27 -10.35 -3.53
CA SER A 96 29.52 -8.90 -3.59
C SER A 96 30.36 -8.53 -4.82
N GLU A 97 31.42 -9.31 -5.09
CA GLU A 97 32.26 -9.13 -6.29
C GLU A 97 31.49 -9.41 -7.57
N MET A 98 30.66 -10.46 -7.61
CA MET A 98 29.82 -10.79 -8.77
C MET A 98 28.78 -9.71 -9.06
N ILE A 99 28.05 -9.25 -8.05
CA ILE A 99 27.05 -8.18 -8.15
C ILE A 99 27.71 -6.88 -8.66
N SER A 100 28.89 -6.53 -8.12
CA SER A 100 29.64 -5.36 -8.60
C SER A 100 30.01 -5.47 -10.08
N LYS A 101 30.45 -6.66 -10.54
CA LYS A 101 30.79 -6.89 -11.95
C LYS A 101 29.56 -6.79 -12.84
N ILE A 102 28.44 -7.42 -12.46
CA ILE A 102 27.17 -7.36 -13.20
C ILE A 102 26.74 -5.91 -13.41
N ARG A 103 26.77 -5.10 -12.34
CA ARG A 103 26.40 -3.67 -12.38
C ARG A 103 27.33 -2.87 -13.30
N SER A 104 28.65 -3.10 -13.26
CA SER A 104 29.60 -2.40 -14.13
C SER A 104 29.47 -2.76 -15.61
N SER A 105 29.04 -3.99 -15.92
CA SER A 105 28.83 -4.44 -17.30
C SER A 105 27.53 -3.90 -17.91
N HIS A 106 26.52 -3.61 -17.10
CA HIS A 106 25.22 -3.07 -17.56
C HIS A 106 25.21 -1.55 -17.79
N SER A 107 26.23 -0.81 -17.33
CA SER A 107 26.33 0.65 -17.56
C SER A 107 26.95 1.05 -18.90
N GLY A 108 27.37 0.09 -19.73
CA GLY A 108 27.90 0.34 -21.07
C GLY A 108 26.92 -0.08 -22.15
N GLU A 109 26.76 0.74 -23.20
CA GLU A 109 26.00 0.44 -24.43
C GLU A 109 26.49 -0.88 -25.06
N SER A 110 25.93 -2.00 -24.62
CA SER A 110 26.29 -3.34 -25.09
C SER A 110 25.19 -3.85 -26.00
N ARG A 111 25.58 -4.40 -27.15
CA ARG A 111 24.67 -4.95 -28.17
C ARG A 111 23.78 -6.06 -27.58
N PRO A 112 22.50 -6.15 -27.98
CA PRO A 112 21.50 -7.04 -27.37
C PRO A 112 21.67 -8.55 -27.62
N ASP A 113 22.73 -9.00 -28.33
CA ASP A 113 22.84 -10.39 -28.83
C ASP A 113 24.02 -11.20 -28.27
N THR A 114 24.74 -10.70 -27.26
CA THR A 114 25.86 -11.43 -26.65
C THR A 114 25.49 -11.91 -25.24
N ARG A 115 25.36 -13.23 -25.05
CA ARG A 115 25.27 -13.87 -23.73
C ARG A 115 26.37 -13.35 -22.82
N LEU A 116 26.01 -12.84 -21.64
CA LEU A 116 26.96 -12.29 -20.70
C LEU A 116 27.53 -13.45 -19.86
N GLU A 117 28.81 -13.76 -20.04
CA GLU A 117 29.51 -14.78 -19.24
C GLU A 117 30.34 -14.08 -18.15
N LEU A 118 30.16 -14.47 -16.88
CA LEU A 118 30.93 -13.97 -15.74
C LEU A 118 32.12 -14.88 -15.43
N PRO A 119 33.37 -14.38 -15.49
CA PRO A 119 34.53 -15.17 -15.10
C PRO A 119 34.62 -15.28 -13.57
N ILE A 120 34.71 -16.52 -13.09
CA ILE A 120 34.87 -16.87 -11.68
C ILE A 120 35.96 -17.94 -11.50
N SER A 121 36.61 -17.97 -10.34
CA SER A 121 37.52 -19.07 -10.03
C SER A 121 36.74 -20.36 -9.76
N ARG A 122 37.29 -21.53 -10.10
CA ARG A 122 36.68 -22.83 -9.74
C ARG A 122 36.44 -22.95 -8.23
N HIS A 123 37.37 -22.46 -7.43
CA HIS A 123 37.25 -22.43 -5.97
C HIS A 123 36.01 -21.64 -5.51
N SER A 124 35.79 -20.46 -6.08
CA SER A 124 34.63 -19.63 -5.76
C SER A 124 33.31 -20.25 -6.24
N ARG A 125 33.30 -20.89 -7.41
CA ARG A 125 32.15 -21.67 -7.90
C ARG A 125 31.80 -22.79 -6.91
N ASP A 126 32.80 -23.57 -6.49
CA ASP A 126 32.59 -24.69 -5.57
C ASP A 126 32.14 -24.20 -4.18
N ALA A 127 32.63 -23.03 -3.73
CA ALA A 127 32.17 -22.40 -2.50
C ALA A 127 30.69 -22.00 -2.57
N LEU A 128 30.25 -21.39 -3.67
CA LEU A 128 28.84 -21.05 -3.93
C LEU A 128 27.97 -22.30 -3.91
N LEU A 129 28.33 -23.34 -4.67
CA LEU A 129 27.60 -24.61 -4.72
C LEU A 129 27.47 -25.21 -3.32
N ARG A 130 28.58 -25.40 -2.60
CA ARG A 130 28.56 -25.96 -1.24
C ARG A 130 27.61 -25.19 -0.33
N TYR A 131 27.69 -23.86 -0.35
CA TYR A 131 26.90 -23.02 0.53
C TYR A 131 25.41 -23.09 0.23
N PHE A 132 24.98 -22.86 -1.02
CA PHE A 132 23.56 -22.82 -1.37
C PHE A 132 22.90 -24.18 -1.26
N VAL A 133 23.64 -25.25 -1.56
CA VAL A 133 23.18 -26.63 -1.38
C VAL A 133 22.97 -26.94 0.10
N PHE A 134 23.91 -26.54 0.95
CA PHE A 134 23.76 -26.73 2.40
C PHE A 134 22.60 -25.91 2.96
N LEU A 135 22.47 -24.65 2.54
CA LEU A 135 21.40 -23.76 2.95
C LEU A 135 20.02 -24.31 2.53
N ARG A 136 19.91 -24.82 1.30
CA ARG A 136 18.70 -25.51 0.82
C ARG A 136 18.36 -26.71 1.69
N TYR A 137 19.35 -27.57 1.98
CA TYR A 137 19.14 -28.71 2.87
C TYR A 137 18.70 -28.25 4.27
N ARG A 138 19.38 -27.26 4.85
CA ARG A 138 19.09 -26.71 6.19
C ARG A 138 17.67 -26.18 6.33
N ASN A 139 17.13 -25.57 5.28
CA ASN A 139 15.79 -25.00 5.27
C ASN A 139 14.72 -25.98 4.72
N SER A 140 15.09 -27.24 4.51
CA SER A 140 14.16 -28.28 4.02
C SER A 140 13.57 -29.14 5.15
N ASP A 141 12.44 -29.78 4.87
CA ASP A 141 11.84 -30.80 5.74
C ASP A 141 12.78 -31.97 6.06
N LYS A 142 13.76 -32.25 5.18
CA LYS A 142 14.75 -33.31 5.42
C LYS A 142 15.65 -32.96 6.60
N TYR A 143 16.03 -31.69 6.77
CA TYR A 143 16.78 -31.24 7.94
C TYR A 143 15.92 -31.32 9.21
N THR A 144 14.65 -30.89 9.14
CA THR A 144 13.69 -31.03 10.26
C THR A 144 13.56 -32.48 10.71
N LYS A 145 13.40 -33.43 9.76
CA LYS A 145 13.38 -34.87 10.04
C LYS A 145 14.70 -35.37 10.62
N THR A 146 15.83 -34.85 10.13
CA THR A 146 17.16 -35.19 10.65
C THR A 146 17.31 -34.77 12.10
N VAL A 147 16.99 -33.50 12.42
CA VAL A 147 17.00 -32.98 13.80
C VAL A 147 16.06 -33.79 14.69
N ALA A 148 14.81 -34.02 14.28
CA ALA A 148 13.83 -34.77 15.04
C ALA A 148 14.31 -36.20 15.36
N SER A 149 14.99 -36.87 14.42
CA SER A 149 15.56 -38.21 14.62
C SER A 149 16.72 -38.25 15.63
N LEU A 150 17.35 -37.10 15.89
CA LEU A 150 18.48 -36.94 16.80
C LEU A 150 18.07 -36.40 18.18
N THR A 151 16.80 -36.02 18.34
CA THR A 151 16.23 -35.43 19.58
C THR A 151 15.10 -36.26 20.19
N THR A 152 14.62 -37.34 19.55
CA THR A 152 13.49 -38.16 20.03
C THR A 152 13.76 -38.76 21.41
N ARG A 153 12.87 -38.52 22.38
CA ARG A 153 12.89 -39.16 23.71
C ARG A 153 12.13 -40.49 23.66
N VAL A 154 12.76 -41.59 24.09
CA VAL A 154 12.09 -42.88 24.28
C VAL A 154 11.51 -42.95 25.69
N ILE A 155 10.18 -42.81 25.82
CA ILE A 155 9.45 -43.08 27.07
C ILE A 155 9.01 -44.56 27.03
N THR A 156 9.57 -45.39 27.92
CA THR A 156 9.14 -46.80 28.03
C THR A 156 7.79 -46.89 28.73
N GLY A 157 7.04 -47.98 28.49
CA GLY A 157 5.69 -48.20 29.01
C GLY A 157 5.57 -48.26 30.55
N SER A 158 6.68 -48.21 31.30
CA SER A 158 6.73 -48.15 32.76
C SER A 158 7.04 -46.76 33.33
N GLY A 159 7.17 -45.72 32.48
CA GLY A 159 7.55 -44.38 32.93
C GLY A 159 9.05 -44.23 33.26
N ALA A 160 9.86 -45.27 33.08
CA ALA A 160 11.30 -45.22 33.29
C ALA A 160 12.04 -44.73 32.02
N VAL A 161 12.92 -43.73 32.18
CA VAL A 161 13.86 -43.28 31.15
C VAL A 161 15.06 -44.25 31.14
N VAL A 162 15.21 -45.06 30.09
CA VAL A 162 16.29 -46.06 30.00
C VAL A 162 17.53 -45.48 29.30
N ASN A 163 18.70 -45.61 29.92
CA ASN A 163 20.00 -45.03 29.50
C ASN A 163 20.56 -45.50 28.14
N ALA A 164 20.03 -46.57 27.54
CA ALA A 164 20.57 -47.14 26.30
C ALA A 164 20.39 -46.24 25.06
N GLY A 165 19.35 -45.39 25.04
CA GLY A 165 19.12 -44.43 23.95
C GLY A 165 20.10 -43.26 23.94
N HIS A 166 20.53 -42.77 25.10
CA HIS A 166 21.38 -41.57 25.22
C HIS A 166 22.75 -41.75 24.55
N ALA A 167 23.38 -42.93 24.67
CA ALA A 167 24.70 -43.16 24.07
C ALA A 167 24.63 -43.21 22.53
N TRP A 168 23.63 -43.90 21.97
CA TRP A 168 23.42 -43.99 20.52
C TRP A 168 23.08 -42.65 19.88
N HIS A 169 22.19 -41.86 20.49
CA HIS A 169 21.85 -40.51 20.01
C HIS A 169 23.05 -39.56 20.09
N ARG A 170 23.92 -39.66 21.11
CA ARG A 170 25.19 -38.91 21.17
C ARG A 170 26.13 -39.28 20.02
N VAL A 171 26.35 -40.57 19.76
CA VAL A 171 27.21 -41.03 18.67
C VAL A 171 26.67 -40.57 17.32
N ARG A 172 25.37 -40.75 17.06
CA ARG A 172 24.74 -40.28 15.81
C ARG A 172 24.83 -38.78 15.65
N ARG A 173 24.57 -37.99 16.70
CA ARG A 173 24.67 -36.53 16.65
C ARG A 173 26.09 -36.07 16.34
N ARG A 174 27.10 -36.65 16.99
CA ARG A 174 28.51 -36.36 16.73
C ARG A 174 28.90 -36.73 15.30
N ALA A 175 28.42 -37.87 14.80
CA ALA A 175 28.68 -38.31 13.44
C ALA A 175 27.99 -37.40 12.40
N THR A 176 26.75 -36.97 12.63
CA THR A 176 26.04 -36.01 11.76
C THR A 176 26.74 -34.66 11.72
N LEU A 177 27.09 -34.08 12.88
CA LEU A 177 27.83 -32.80 12.93
C LEU A 177 29.23 -32.92 12.31
N GLY A 178 29.89 -34.07 12.47
CA GLY A 178 31.15 -34.38 11.80
C GLY A 178 31.00 -34.44 10.28
N GLY A 179 29.90 -35.03 9.79
CA GLY A 179 29.55 -35.05 8.37
C GLY A 179 29.28 -33.65 7.81
N PHE A 180 28.56 -32.80 8.54
CA PHE A 180 28.38 -31.38 8.17
C PHE A 180 29.70 -30.64 8.10
N HIS A 181 30.56 -30.79 9.12
CA HIS A 181 31.89 -30.18 9.11
C HIS A 181 32.71 -30.61 7.89
N ALA A 182 32.78 -31.91 7.60
CA ALA A 182 33.53 -32.45 6.46
C ALA A 182 33.00 -31.92 5.12
N PHE A 183 31.68 -31.84 4.94
CA PHE A 183 31.05 -31.25 3.76
C PHE A 183 31.42 -29.77 3.59
N LEU A 184 31.28 -28.98 4.66
CA LEU A 184 31.54 -27.54 4.64
C LEU A 184 33.00 -27.20 4.37
N GLN A 185 33.94 -28.04 4.82
CA GLN A 185 35.38 -27.90 4.57
C GLN A 185 35.84 -28.55 3.25
N HIS A 186 34.96 -29.26 2.54
CA HIS A 186 35.31 -30.01 1.33
C HIS A 186 36.49 -30.99 1.57
N GLU A 187 36.52 -31.63 2.73
CA GLU A 187 37.55 -32.63 3.06
C GLU A 187 37.31 -33.89 2.21
N ASN A 188 38.37 -34.39 1.57
CA ASN A 188 38.31 -35.58 0.70
C ASN A 188 38.24 -36.85 1.56
N THR A 189 37.11 -37.05 2.22
CA THR A 189 36.88 -38.19 3.10
C THR A 189 36.30 -39.34 2.30
N ASP A 190 36.96 -40.50 2.41
CA ASP A 190 36.68 -41.75 1.70
C ASP A 190 35.16 -42.05 1.60
N LYS A 191 34.63 -42.14 0.36
CA LYS A 191 33.20 -42.35 0.02
C LYS A 191 32.55 -43.53 0.78
N LYS A 192 33.35 -44.43 1.37
CA LYS A 192 32.91 -45.59 2.16
C LYS A 192 32.35 -45.25 3.54
N VAL A 193 32.81 -44.18 4.22
CA VAL A 193 32.25 -43.75 5.52
C VAL A 193 30.83 -43.16 5.34
N PHE A 194 30.52 -42.71 4.13
CA PHE A 194 29.29 -41.98 3.78
C PHE A 194 28.12 -42.85 3.32
N ARG A 195 28.29 -44.16 3.11
CA ARG A 195 27.14 -45.05 2.84
C ARG A 195 26.14 -45.09 4.00
N HIS A 196 26.57 -44.81 5.23
CA HIS A 196 25.68 -44.66 6.38
C HIS A 196 24.86 -43.35 6.38
N PHE A 197 25.19 -42.42 5.48
CA PHE A 197 24.61 -41.09 5.33
C PHE A 197 23.94 -40.89 3.97
N GLU A 198 23.58 -41.98 3.27
CA GLU A 198 22.87 -41.98 1.96
C GLU A 198 21.59 -41.11 1.92
N GLY A 199 21.06 -40.66 3.07
CA GLY A 199 19.94 -39.72 3.16
C GLY A 199 20.30 -38.23 3.19
N LEU A 200 21.58 -37.86 3.14
CA LEU A 200 22.06 -36.47 3.03
C LEU A 200 22.31 -36.15 1.55
N ASP A 201 21.23 -35.90 0.81
CA ASP A 201 21.24 -35.65 -0.65
C ASP A 201 22.11 -34.46 -1.10
N CYS A 202 22.62 -33.64 -0.18
CA CYS A 202 23.45 -32.47 -0.48
C CYS A 202 24.68 -32.78 -1.35
N TRP A 203 25.26 -33.98 -1.25
CA TRP A 203 26.42 -34.36 -2.06
C TRP A 203 26.11 -34.52 -3.56
N ARG A 204 24.86 -34.82 -3.93
CA ARG A 204 24.45 -34.93 -5.34
C ARG A 204 24.52 -33.60 -6.08
N PHE A 205 24.50 -32.49 -5.35
CA PHE A 205 24.48 -31.14 -5.90
C PHE A 205 25.88 -30.52 -6.04
N CYS A 206 26.94 -31.20 -5.57
CA CYS A 206 28.31 -30.70 -5.74
C CYS A 206 28.72 -30.61 -7.22
N ASP A 207 28.06 -31.38 -8.09
CA ASP A 207 28.28 -31.41 -9.53
C ASP A 207 27.25 -30.54 -10.30
N ALA A 208 26.39 -29.78 -9.60
CA ALA A 208 25.38 -28.92 -10.21
C ALA A 208 25.98 -27.72 -10.96
N GLU A 209 25.24 -27.20 -11.93
CA GLU A 209 25.58 -25.99 -12.68
C GLU A 209 25.03 -24.73 -11.97
N ILE A 210 25.72 -23.59 -12.11
CA ILE A 210 25.25 -22.29 -11.61
C ILE A 210 25.02 -21.34 -12.78
N CYS A 211 23.84 -20.72 -12.80
CA CYS A 211 23.49 -19.63 -13.72
C CYS A 211 22.94 -18.42 -12.93
N ILE A 212 22.90 -17.25 -13.55
CA ILE A 212 22.32 -16.03 -12.97
C ILE A 212 21.22 -15.50 -13.87
N GLY A 213 20.08 -15.20 -13.27
CA GLY A 213 18.98 -14.50 -13.90
C GLY A 213 18.90 -13.06 -13.43
N LEU A 214 18.76 -12.13 -14.37
CA LEU A 214 18.56 -10.71 -14.11
C LEU A 214 17.11 -10.34 -14.43
N ALA A 215 16.42 -9.70 -13.50
CA ALA A 215 15.09 -9.19 -13.76
C ALA A 215 15.15 -7.97 -14.69
N SER A 216 14.25 -7.92 -15.68
CA SER A 216 14.06 -6.75 -16.55
C SER A 216 13.48 -5.55 -15.78
N GLU A 217 13.61 -4.35 -16.38
CA GLU A 217 13.19 -3.09 -15.74
C GLU A 217 11.72 -3.13 -15.28
N GLY A 218 11.49 -2.75 -14.02
CA GLY A 218 10.17 -2.74 -13.40
C GLY A 218 9.70 -4.09 -12.85
N GLN A 219 10.50 -5.16 -12.96
CA GLN A 219 10.21 -6.48 -12.41
C GLN A 219 11.17 -6.86 -11.30
N GLN A 220 10.68 -7.60 -10.31
CA GLN A 220 11.48 -8.02 -9.17
C GLN A 220 11.10 -9.42 -8.67
N PHE A 221 12.11 -10.15 -8.19
CA PHE A 221 11.97 -11.44 -7.55
C PHE A 221 11.36 -11.30 -6.14
N VAL A 222 10.80 -12.40 -5.65
CA VAL A 222 10.26 -12.54 -4.29
C VAL A 222 11.14 -13.50 -3.51
N LEU A 223 11.54 -13.14 -2.29
CA LEU A 223 12.32 -13.99 -1.39
C LEU A 223 11.37 -14.74 -0.44
N PRO A 224 11.36 -16.08 -0.43
CA PRO A 224 10.66 -16.84 0.59
C PRO A 224 11.52 -16.95 1.85
N ASP A 225 10.90 -17.25 2.99
CA ASP A 225 11.58 -17.62 4.23
C ASP A 225 12.54 -18.81 4.10
N SER A 226 12.27 -19.74 3.18
CA SER A 226 13.16 -20.86 2.84
C SER A 226 14.44 -20.43 2.11
N CYS A 227 14.50 -19.21 1.57
CA CYS A 227 15.55 -18.65 0.69
C CYS A 227 15.63 -19.25 -0.73
N PHE A 228 14.83 -20.25 -1.09
CA PHE A 228 14.87 -20.85 -2.41
C PHE A 228 13.48 -21.24 -2.92
N ALA A 229 13.36 -21.34 -4.24
CA ALA A 229 12.22 -21.94 -4.91
C ALA A 229 12.67 -23.22 -5.64
N SER A 230 11.92 -24.31 -5.45
CA SER A 230 12.03 -25.51 -6.31
C SER A 230 11.58 -25.17 -7.73
N LEU A 231 12.33 -25.63 -8.73
CA LEU A 231 12.04 -25.41 -10.15
C LEU A 231 11.42 -26.62 -10.85
N ASP A 232 11.32 -27.74 -10.16
CA ASP A 232 10.82 -29.00 -10.73
C ASP A 232 9.35 -29.24 -10.34
N GLU A 233 8.52 -29.55 -11.35
CA GLU A 233 7.05 -29.69 -11.25
C GLU A 233 6.63 -31.02 -10.63
N GLU A 234 7.48 -32.05 -10.73
CA GLU A 234 7.30 -33.32 -10.06
C GLU A 234 8.25 -33.35 -8.85
N PHE A 235 7.75 -33.72 -7.68
CA PHE A 235 8.54 -33.95 -6.46
C PHE A 235 9.51 -35.16 -6.60
N SER A 236 10.11 -35.36 -7.77
CA SER A 236 10.88 -36.51 -8.25
C SER A 236 12.34 -36.50 -7.77
N GLY A 237 12.76 -35.45 -7.05
CA GLY A 237 14.06 -35.40 -6.41
C GLY A 237 15.17 -34.79 -7.27
N ASP A 238 14.81 -33.98 -8.28
CA ASP A 238 15.79 -33.29 -9.12
C ASP A 238 16.39 -32.03 -8.42
N PRO A 239 17.68 -31.71 -8.63
CA PRO A 239 18.41 -30.70 -7.85
C PRO A 239 18.12 -29.22 -8.17
N SER A 240 17.20 -28.88 -9.08
CA SER A 240 17.11 -27.51 -9.59
C SER A 240 16.40 -26.54 -8.63
N SER A 241 17.05 -25.42 -8.30
CA SER A 241 16.49 -24.37 -7.44
C SER A 241 16.91 -22.96 -7.87
N ALA A 242 16.00 -22.01 -7.67
CA ALA A 242 16.29 -20.59 -7.79
C ALA A 242 16.44 -19.96 -6.40
N VAL A 243 17.45 -19.11 -6.24
CA VAL A 243 17.80 -18.40 -5.00
C VAL A 243 17.80 -16.89 -5.29
N PRO A 244 16.75 -16.16 -4.89
CA PRO A 244 16.66 -14.71 -5.06
C PRO A 244 17.70 -13.96 -4.18
N ILE A 245 18.85 -13.61 -4.75
CA ILE A 245 19.94 -12.95 -4.02
C ILE A 245 19.65 -11.45 -3.80
N MET A 246 18.97 -10.84 -4.77
CA MET A 246 18.52 -9.45 -4.76
C MET A 246 17.14 -9.35 -5.42
N PRO A 247 16.41 -8.23 -5.25
CA PRO A 247 15.19 -7.99 -6.01
C PRO A 247 15.35 -8.15 -7.52
N THR A 248 16.53 -7.83 -8.06
CA THR A 248 16.80 -7.88 -9.50
C THR A 248 17.70 -9.02 -9.93
N ILE A 249 18.22 -9.85 -9.01
CA ILE A 249 19.19 -10.91 -9.30
C ILE A 249 18.79 -12.22 -8.61
N ALA A 250 18.65 -13.30 -9.38
CA ALA A 250 18.47 -14.65 -8.89
C ALA A 250 19.65 -15.55 -9.30
N LEU A 251 20.11 -16.40 -8.38
CA LEU A 251 21.09 -17.45 -8.64
C LEU A 251 20.37 -18.78 -8.82
N TYR A 252 20.71 -19.49 -9.87
CA TYR A 252 20.18 -20.82 -10.16
C TYR A 252 21.22 -21.87 -9.82
N VAL A 253 20.80 -22.92 -9.15
CA VAL A 253 21.57 -24.16 -9.00
C VAL A 253 20.80 -25.22 -9.77
N LEU A 254 21.35 -25.70 -10.88
CA LEU A 254 20.70 -26.62 -11.82
C LEU A 254 21.31 -28.01 -11.69
N GLY A 255 20.47 -28.99 -11.42
CA GLY A 255 20.92 -30.37 -11.31
C GLY A 255 21.08 -31.07 -12.65
N THR A 256 22.01 -32.02 -12.73
CA THR A 256 22.13 -32.89 -13.90
C THR A 256 21.16 -34.06 -13.76
N GLN A 257 20.10 -34.08 -14.57
CA GLN A 257 19.30 -35.30 -14.77
C GLN A 257 20.23 -36.45 -15.20
N HIS A 258 19.91 -37.67 -14.79
CA HIS A 258 20.62 -38.92 -15.12
C HIS A 258 20.74 -39.11 -16.65
N GLU A 259 21.66 -38.42 -17.29
CA GLU A 259 22.31 -38.89 -18.49
C GLU A 259 23.66 -39.45 -18.05
N GLU A 260 23.99 -40.66 -18.50
CA GLU A 260 25.36 -41.17 -18.44
C GLU A 260 26.33 -40.03 -18.78
N PRO A 261 27.50 -39.92 -18.11
CA PRO A 261 28.41 -38.82 -18.31
C PRO A 261 28.59 -38.63 -19.81
N ARG A 262 27.96 -37.60 -20.37
CA ARG A 262 28.17 -37.27 -21.77
C ARG A 262 29.67 -37.17 -21.86
N SER A 263 30.26 -37.93 -22.77
CA SER A 263 31.60 -37.67 -23.24
C SER A 263 31.57 -36.31 -23.93
N HIS A 264 31.38 -35.24 -23.14
CA HIS A 264 31.72 -33.90 -23.50
C HIS A 264 33.22 -33.92 -23.54
N GLY A 265 33.74 -34.27 -24.72
CA GLY A 265 35.04 -33.80 -25.13
C GLY A 265 35.09 -32.34 -24.71
N SER A 266 36.05 -32.03 -23.84
CA SER A 266 36.31 -30.69 -23.35
C SER A 266 36.04 -29.71 -24.49
N SER A 267 35.17 -28.74 -24.25
CA SER A 267 34.96 -27.64 -25.18
C SER A 267 36.33 -27.17 -25.67
N VAL A 268 36.48 -26.88 -26.96
CA VAL A 268 37.75 -26.38 -27.53
C VAL A 268 38.27 -25.17 -26.71
N ARG A 269 37.40 -24.47 -25.96
CA ARG A 269 37.76 -23.42 -24.98
C ARG A 269 38.44 -23.92 -23.71
N ASP A 270 38.04 -25.05 -23.13
CA ASP A 270 38.64 -25.62 -21.90
C ASP A 270 40.07 -26.15 -22.15
N GLN A 271 40.39 -26.51 -23.39
CA GLN A 271 41.72 -26.95 -23.79
C GLN A 271 42.69 -25.79 -24.06
N VAL A 272 42.19 -24.57 -24.30
CA VAL A 272 43.00 -23.42 -24.75
C VAL A 272 43.34 -22.44 -23.61
N MET A 273 42.56 -22.43 -22.52
CA MET A 273 42.72 -21.48 -21.41
C MET A 273 42.79 -22.24 -20.08
N GLY A 274 43.95 -22.22 -19.42
CA GLY A 274 44.34 -23.13 -18.33
C GLY A 274 43.32 -23.42 -17.21
N ALA A 275 43.54 -24.54 -16.53
CA ALA A 275 42.67 -25.26 -15.58
C ALA A 275 42.05 -24.51 -14.37
N ALA A 276 42.15 -23.18 -14.26
CA ALA A 276 41.80 -22.40 -13.07
C ALA A 276 40.49 -21.58 -13.18
N ALA A 277 39.98 -21.33 -14.40
CA ALA A 277 38.81 -20.50 -14.63
C ALA A 277 37.52 -21.33 -14.82
N ALA A 278 36.39 -20.77 -14.38
CA ALA A 278 35.03 -21.21 -14.67
C ALA A 278 34.19 -20.00 -15.11
N TRP A 279 33.09 -20.25 -15.81
CA TRP A 279 32.19 -19.21 -16.30
C TRP A 279 30.79 -19.46 -15.74
N ILE A 280 30.07 -18.38 -15.43
CA ILE A 280 28.66 -18.43 -15.03
C ILE A 280 27.87 -17.66 -16.07
N ASP A 281 26.88 -18.32 -16.66
CA ASP A 281 25.96 -17.70 -17.61
C ASP A 281 25.06 -16.70 -16.89
N VAL A 282 24.91 -15.51 -17.49
CA VAL A 282 24.05 -14.44 -17.00
C VAL A 282 23.08 -14.04 -18.09
N ASP A 283 21.80 -14.30 -17.84
CA ASP A 283 20.72 -14.03 -18.77
C ASP A 283 19.70 -13.05 -18.17
N ILE A 284 19.14 -12.19 -19.03
CA ILE A 284 18.04 -11.30 -18.67
C ILE A 284 16.73 -12.09 -18.81
N GLU A 285 15.97 -12.17 -17.73
CA GLU A 285 14.68 -12.83 -17.72
C GLU A 285 13.56 -11.92 -18.21
N SER A 286 12.67 -12.52 -19.02
CA SER A 286 11.48 -11.82 -19.45
C SER A 286 10.58 -11.53 -18.25
N PRO A 287 9.75 -10.47 -18.30
CA PRO A 287 8.78 -10.20 -17.23
C PRO A 287 7.87 -11.39 -16.93
N ALA A 288 7.51 -12.18 -17.95
CA ALA A 288 6.67 -13.36 -17.78
C ALA A 288 7.40 -14.45 -16.99
N ASP A 289 8.68 -14.70 -17.27
CA ASP A 289 9.48 -15.72 -16.59
C ASP A 289 9.71 -15.36 -15.11
N VAL A 290 9.98 -14.09 -14.81
CA VAL A 290 10.10 -13.59 -13.43
C VAL A 290 8.81 -13.83 -12.65
N HIS A 291 7.65 -13.50 -13.22
CA HIS A 291 6.37 -13.69 -12.56
C HIS A 291 5.95 -15.15 -12.45
N LEU A 292 6.21 -15.96 -13.47
CA LEU A 292 5.95 -17.40 -13.44
C LEU A 292 6.78 -18.05 -12.34
N ARG A 293 8.05 -17.66 -12.21
CA ARG A 293 8.91 -18.17 -11.14
C ARG A 293 8.47 -17.75 -9.76
N ASN A 294 8.10 -16.49 -9.58
CA ASN A 294 7.49 -16.04 -8.33
C ASN A 294 6.18 -16.80 -8.04
N ALA A 295 5.38 -17.13 -9.06
CA ALA A 295 4.18 -17.95 -8.90
C ALA A 295 4.50 -19.40 -8.48
N SER A 296 5.54 -20.02 -9.04
CA SER A 296 6.01 -21.35 -8.62
C SER A 296 6.50 -21.36 -7.17
N LEU A 297 7.07 -20.25 -6.69
CA LEU A 297 7.40 -20.06 -5.27
C LEU A 297 6.13 -20.01 -4.41
N LEU A 298 5.09 -19.28 -4.83
CA LEU A 298 3.82 -19.21 -4.09
C LEU A 298 3.12 -20.58 -3.94
N GLN A 299 3.33 -21.50 -4.89
CA GLN A 299 2.85 -22.89 -4.83
C GLN A 299 3.55 -23.74 -3.76
N GLN A 300 4.72 -23.32 -3.26
CA GLN A 300 5.46 -24.03 -2.21
C GLN A 300 4.96 -23.69 -0.80
N HIS A 301 3.87 -22.92 -0.68
CA HIS A 301 3.23 -22.56 0.57
C HIS A 301 4.20 -21.97 1.64
N PRO A 302 5.02 -20.96 1.28
CA PRO A 302 5.95 -20.32 2.22
C PRO A 302 5.17 -19.70 3.38
N ALA A 303 5.74 -19.68 4.59
CA ALA A 303 5.10 -19.01 5.71
C ALA A 303 5.26 -17.49 5.62
N ARG A 304 6.41 -17.03 5.09
CA ARG A 304 6.66 -15.62 4.86
C ARG A 304 7.23 -15.33 3.48
N LEU A 305 6.77 -14.21 2.94
CA LEU A 305 7.20 -13.66 1.65
C LEU A 305 7.82 -12.29 1.86
N TYR A 306 8.92 -12.03 1.15
CA TYR A 306 9.60 -10.75 1.16
C TYR A 306 9.75 -10.23 -0.27
N PHE A 307 9.40 -8.96 -0.50
CA PHE A 307 9.42 -8.36 -1.84
C PHE A 307 9.55 -6.84 -1.74
N SER A 308 10.19 -6.23 -2.73
CA SER A 308 10.35 -4.77 -2.81
C SER A 308 9.36 -4.11 -3.79
N SER A 309 8.81 -4.86 -4.76
CA SER A 309 7.82 -4.35 -5.73
C SER A 309 6.43 -4.91 -5.46
N LEU A 310 5.53 -4.03 -5.01
CA LEU A 310 4.11 -4.32 -4.83
C LEU A 310 3.43 -4.70 -6.16
N THR A 311 3.89 -4.12 -7.27
CA THR A 311 3.39 -4.43 -8.61
C THR A 311 3.81 -5.83 -9.03
N SER A 312 5.08 -6.20 -8.84
CA SER A 312 5.59 -7.52 -9.25
C SER A 312 4.96 -8.66 -8.45
N ILE A 313 4.73 -8.50 -7.13
CA ILE A 313 4.01 -9.52 -6.35
C ILE A 313 2.54 -9.64 -6.81
N THR A 314 1.89 -8.53 -7.17
CA THR A 314 0.51 -8.55 -7.67
C THR A 314 0.41 -9.33 -8.99
N GLN A 315 1.37 -9.15 -9.89
CA GLN A 315 1.44 -9.86 -11.15
C GLN A 315 1.80 -11.34 -10.94
N ALA A 316 2.70 -11.65 -10.02
CA ALA A 316 3.01 -13.03 -9.64
C ALA A 316 1.78 -13.77 -9.11
N ILE A 317 0.97 -13.13 -8.25
CA ILE A 317 -0.28 -13.73 -7.76
C ILE A 317 -1.28 -13.91 -8.91
N ALA A 318 -1.34 -13.00 -9.88
CA ALA A 318 -2.19 -13.19 -11.06
C ALA A 318 -1.79 -14.44 -11.88
N HIS A 319 -0.49 -14.68 -12.07
CA HIS A 319 0.00 -15.90 -12.72
C HIS A 319 -0.29 -17.15 -11.87
N TYR A 320 -0.11 -17.06 -10.55
CA TYR A 320 -0.49 -18.12 -9.62
C TYR A 320 -1.99 -18.47 -9.73
N ASP A 321 -2.86 -17.47 -9.85
CA ASP A 321 -4.30 -17.66 -10.02
C ASP A 321 -4.67 -18.32 -11.36
N SER A 322 -3.93 -18.00 -12.43
CA SER A 322 -4.17 -18.53 -13.78
C SER A 322 -3.66 -19.95 -13.99
N PHE A 323 -2.57 -20.34 -13.32
CA PHE A 323 -1.89 -21.62 -13.53
C PHE A 323 -1.96 -22.52 -12.28
N ARG A 324 -3.15 -22.67 -11.69
CA ARG A 324 -3.37 -23.54 -10.51
C ARG A 324 -3.42 -25.01 -10.93
N TRP A 325 -2.40 -25.77 -10.56
CA TRP A 325 -2.29 -27.21 -10.88
C TRP A 325 -2.85 -28.15 -9.79
N VAL A 326 -3.19 -27.63 -8.61
CA VAL A 326 -3.65 -28.43 -7.44
C VAL A 326 -5.00 -27.91 -6.92
N SER A 327 -5.89 -28.82 -6.50
CA SER A 327 -7.23 -28.48 -5.97
C SER A 327 -7.19 -27.73 -4.63
N GLU A 328 -6.18 -28.00 -3.80
CA GLU A 328 -5.90 -27.27 -2.56
C GLU A 328 -4.87 -26.18 -2.85
N HIS A 329 -5.18 -24.93 -2.51
CA HIS A 329 -4.34 -23.77 -2.79
C HIS A 329 -4.44 -22.74 -1.66
N LEU A 330 -3.41 -21.91 -1.51
CA LEU A 330 -3.44 -20.78 -0.59
C LEU A 330 -4.13 -19.59 -1.27
N ASP A 331 -4.99 -18.91 -0.51
CA ASP A 331 -5.67 -17.72 -0.99
C ASP A 331 -4.81 -16.47 -0.75
N TYR A 332 -4.14 -15.99 -1.79
CA TYR A 332 -3.37 -14.74 -1.77
C TYR A 332 -4.20 -13.51 -2.18
N SER A 333 -5.54 -13.61 -2.28
CA SER A 333 -6.41 -12.50 -2.68
C SER A 333 -6.24 -11.26 -1.79
N ARG A 334 -6.07 -11.48 -0.47
CA ARG A 334 -5.81 -10.42 0.51
C ARG A 334 -4.48 -9.72 0.27
N LEU A 335 -3.41 -10.48 0.03
CA LEU A 335 -2.10 -9.92 -0.33
C LEU A 335 -2.18 -9.12 -1.63
N LYS A 336 -2.80 -9.69 -2.67
CA LYS A 336 -3.00 -9.05 -3.98
C LYS A 336 -3.73 -7.71 -3.85
N GLN A 337 -4.81 -7.68 -3.07
CA GLN A 337 -5.59 -6.47 -2.83
C GLN A 337 -4.76 -5.41 -2.09
N ARG A 338 -4.09 -5.77 -0.99
CA ARG A 338 -3.27 -4.84 -0.21
C ARG A 338 -2.08 -4.31 -1.00
N ALA A 339 -1.43 -5.17 -1.78
CA ALA A 339 -0.32 -4.78 -2.63
C ALA A 339 -0.77 -3.77 -3.71
N ARG A 340 -1.92 -4.00 -4.37
CA ARG A 340 -2.50 -3.04 -5.32
C ARG A 340 -2.79 -1.69 -4.68
N GLN A 341 -3.53 -1.68 -3.55
CA GLN A 341 -3.88 -0.45 -2.85
C GLN A 341 -2.64 0.38 -2.50
N LYS A 342 -1.61 -0.29 -2.00
CA LYS A 342 -0.36 0.34 -1.59
C LYS A 342 0.47 0.82 -2.78
N ALA A 343 0.51 0.07 -3.88
CA ALA A 343 1.19 0.49 -5.11
C ALA A 343 0.53 1.75 -5.70
N THR A 344 -0.81 1.79 -5.71
CA THR A 344 -1.57 2.97 -6.15
C THR A 344 -1.26 4.20 -5.28
N LEU A 345 -1.14 4.03 -3.97
CA LEU A 345 -0.73 5.13 -3.08
C LEU A 345 0.66 5.64 -3.45
N GLU A 346 1.65 4.76 -3.58
CA GLU A 346 3.01 5.17 -3.92
C GLU A 346 3.05 5.97 -5.22
N GLN A 347 2.30 5.52 -6.21
CA GLN A 347 2.18 6.21 -7.49
C GLN A 347 1.51 7.57 -7.32
N LEU A 348 0.46 7.69 -6.51
CA LEU A 348 -0.19 8.96 -6.20
C LEU A 348 0.78 9.93 -5.51
N THR A 349 1.48 9.48 -4.46
CA THR A 349 2.45 10.27 -3.70
C THR A 349 3.61 10.71 -4.59
N LYS A 350 4.23 9.81 -5.36
CA LYS A 350 5.30 10.16 -6.32
C LYS A 350 4.82 11.17 -7.37
N THR A 351 3.64 10.95 -7.95
CA THR A 351 3.06 11.88 -8.95
C THR A 351 2.64 13.22 -8.32
N LEU A 352 2.38 13.27 -7.01
CA LEU A 352 2.07 14.50 -6.28
C LEU A 352 3.34 15.32 -6.02
N VAL A 353 4.43 14.66 -5.63
CA VAL A 353 5.75 15.28 -5.42
C VAL A 353 6.34 15.84 -6.72
N VAL A 354 6.18 15.11 -7.84
CA VAL A 354 6.76 15.48 -9.15
C VAL A 354 6.08 16.72 -9.79
N LYS A 355 4.85 17.09 -9.40
CA LYS A 355 4.10 18.22 -10.01
C LYS A 355 4.22 19.58 -9.30
N GLY A 356 5.14 19.74 -8.35
CA GLY A 356 5.59 21.05 -7.86
C GLY A 356 4.58 21.88 -7.04
N SER A 357 5.00 22.24 -5.82
CA SER A 357 4.47 23.28 -4.92
C SER A 357 3.36 22.94 -3.92
N VAL A 358 2.89 21.69 -3.81
CA VAL A 358 2.11 21.27 -2.63
C VAL A 358 2.54 19.89 -2.17
N LEU A 359 3.25 19.86 -1.05
CA LEU A 359 3.47 18.64 -0.28
C LEU A 359 2.15 18.34 0.45
N LEU A 360 1.27 17.54 -0.16
CA LEU A 360 0.12 17.01 0.56
C LEU A 360 0.65 16.10 1.67
N VAL A 361 0.27 16.36 2.91
CA VAL A 361 0.79 15.61 4.06
C VAL A 361 0.03 14.29 4.19
N ASP A 362 0.75 13.18 4.20
CA ASP A 362 0.21 11.87 4.58
C ASP A 362 0.23 11.76 6.10
N LEU A 363 -0.95 11.65 6.70
CA LEU A 363 -1.16 11.62 8.15
C LEU A 363 -1.56 10.22 8.63
N THR A 364 -1.46 9.19 7.78
CA THR A 364 -1.93 7.83 8.08
C THR A 364 -1.47 7.29 9.42
N ASP A 365 -0.18 7.46 9.73
CA ASP A 365 0.41 6.95 10.98
C ASP A 365 0.28 7.93 12.16
N GLU A 366 -0.23 9.14 11.91
CA GLU A 366 -0.37 10.20 12.92
C GLU A 366 -1.81 10.38 13.40
N VAL A 367 -2.80 9.87 12.65
CA VAL A 367 -4.22 9.98 13.00
C VAL A 367 -4.82 8.66 13.48
N GLU A 368 -5.48 8.70 14.61
CA GLU A 368 -6.26 7.59 15.14
C GLU A 368 -7.75 7.90 15.02
N LYS A 369 -8.51 6.93 14.51
CA LYS A 369 -9.96 7.01 14.39
C LYS A 369 -10.62 6.73 15.75
N VAL A 370 -11.56 7.56 16.17
CA VAL A 370 -12.28 7.44 17.44
C VAL A 370 -13.73 6.98 17.22
N GLY A 371 -14.14 5.96 17.97
CA GLY A 371 -15.51 5.44 17.98
C GLY A 371 -15.76 4.28 17.01
N ASN A 372 -16.90 3.60 17.21
CA ASN A 372 -17.26 2.39 16.46
C ASN A 372 -18.29 2.63 15.33
N ALA A 373 -18.85 3.84 15.24
CA ALA A 373 -19.79 4.25 14.20
C ALA A 373 -19.44 5.66 13.66
N PRO A 374 -19.72 5.95 12.37
CA PRO A 374 -19.52 7.28 11.83
C PRO A 374 -20.40 8.30 12.57
N VAL A 375 -19.87 9.50 12.79
CA VAL A 375 -20.62 10.59 13.43
C VAL A 375 -21.64 11.17 12.47
N SER A 376 -21.30 11.21 11.19
CA SER A 376 -22.20 11.60 10.11
C SER A 376 -21.95 10.77 8.87
N GLY A 377 -23.03 10.48 8.13
CA GLY A 377 -23.02 9.67 6.94
C GLY A 377 -23.68 10.40 5.77
N GLY A 378 -22.91 10.67 4.72
CA GLY A 378 -23.42 11.27 3.48
C GLY A 378 -23.59 10.25 2.35
N SER A 379 -24.08 10.72 1.20
CA SER A 379 -24.25 9.89 -0.01
C SER A 379 -22.93 9.26 -0.49
N PHE A 380 -21.82 9.98 -0.30
CA PHE A 380 -20.52 9.63 -0.88
C PHE A 380 -19.40 9.37 0.14
N ALA A 381 -19.59 9.79 1.39
CA ALA A 381 -18.55 9.72 2.42
C ALA A 381 -19.11 9.55 3.83
N ASP A 382 -18.31 8.94 4.69
CA ASP A 382 -18.53 8.85 6.14
C ASP A 382 -17.56 9.76 6.87
N VAL A 383 -18.09 10.54 7.82
CA VAL A 383 -17.29 11.42 8.68
C VAL A 383 -17.15 10.78 10.04
N TRP A 384 -15.90 10.60 10.46
CA TRP A 384 -15.52 10.07 11.76
C TRP A 384 -14.78 11.14 12.56
N LYS A 385 -14.89 11.07 13.88
CA LYS A 385 -13.98 11.82 14.76
C LYS A 385 -12.66 11.05 14.84
N GLY A 386 -11.55 11.76 14.90
CA GLY A 386 -10.22 11.22 15.09
C GLY A 386 -9.39 12.10 16.01
N ILE A 387 -8.21 11.60 16.36
CA ILE A 387 -7.18 12.31 17.11
C ILE A 387 -5.93 12.32 16.25
N TRP A 388 -5.41 13.50 15.94
CA TRP A 388 -4.13 13.67 15.29
C TRP A 388 -3.05 13.92 16.35
N THR A 389 -2.04 13.07 16.40
CA THR A 389 -0.89 13.20 17.31
C THR A 389 0.30 13.77 16.56
N ASN A 390 0.54 15.07 16.71
CA ASN A 390 1.70 15.72 16.12
C ASN A 390 2.84 15.75 17.15
N SER A 391 4.02 15.25 16.77
CA SER A 391 5.22 15.20 17.61
C SER A 391 5.69 16.56 18.14
N HIS A 392 5.24 17.66 17.53
CA HIS A 392 5.61 19.03 17.91
C HIS A 392 4.51 19.83 18.61
N ASN A 393 3.23 19.54 18.34
CA ASN A 393 2.10 20.37 18.81
C ASN A 393 1.09 19.64 19.71
N GLY A 394 1.30 18.35 20.00
CA GLY A 394 0.41 17.57 20.85
C GLY A 394 -0.75 16.94 20.08
N THR A 395 -1.80 16.54 20.81
CA THR A 395 -2.97 15.85 20.27
C THR A 395 -4.10 16.82 19.98
N HIS A 396 -4.64 16.78 18.76
CA HIS A 396 -5.78 17.62 18.35
C HIS A 396 -6.91 16.78 17.76
N PRO A 397 -8.18 17.10 18.04
CA PRO A 397 -9.31 16.42 17.43
C PRO A 397 -9.42 16.80 15.94
N VAL A 398 -9.63 15.78 15.10
CA VAL A 398 -9.75 15.93 13.64
C VAL A 398 -10.98 15.22 13.11
N ALA A 399 -11.51 15.70 11.99
CA ALA A 399 -12.51 15.01 11.21
C ALA A 399 -11.80 14.13 10.16
N LEU A 400 -12.19 12.86 10.09
CA LEU A 400 -11.73 11.89 9.10
C LEU A 400 -12.88 11.57 8.15
N LYS A 401 -12.83 12.13 6.94
CA LYS A 401 -13.87 11.95 5.93
C LYS A 401 -13.48 10.84 4.95
N TYR A 402 -13.93 9.62 5.22
CA TYR A 402 -13.68 8.43 4.40
C TYR A 402 -14.67 8.33 3.24
N LEU A 403 -14.19 7.96 2.05
CA LEU A 403 -15.06 7.73 0.89
C LEU A 403 -15.73 6.35 0.97
N ARG A 404 -17.08 6.29 0.87
CA ARG A 404 -17.88 5.07 1.07
C ARG A 404 -17.69 3.99 0.02
N GLN A 405 -17.35 4.35 -1.23
CA GLN A 405 -17.48 3.45 -2.38
C GLN A 405 -16.15 2.99 -2.99
N TYR A 406 -15.00 3.31 -2.38
CA TYR A 406 -13.70 2.84 -2.85
C TYR A 406 -13.59 1.31 -2.94
N MET A 407 -14.35 0.57 -2.12
CA MET A 407 -14.32 -0.90 -2.07
C MET A 407 -15.03 -1.59 -3.24
N HIS A 408 -16.14 -1.04 -3.74
CA HIS A 408 -17.04 -1.72 -4.68
C HIS A 408 -16.80 -1.36 -6.16
N MET A 409 -15.85 -0.46 -6.42
CA MET A 409 -15.47 -0.04 -7.77
C MET A 409 -14.47 -1.00 -8.41
N THR A 410 -14.45 -1.10 -9.74
CA THR A 410 -13.36 -1.77 -10.47
C THR A 410 -12.06 -0.97 -10.33
N ASP A 411 -10.91 -1.61 -10.53
CA ASP A 411 -9.60 -0.95 -10.39
C ASP A 411 -9.45 0.26 -11.33
N GLU A 412 -10.01 0.19 -12.55
CA GLU A 412 -10.05 1.29 -13.53
C GLU A 412 -10.86 2.51 -13.04
N ILE A 413 -12.01 2.27 -12.41
CA ILE A 413 -12.86 3.34 -11.86
C ILE A 413 -12.19 3.97 -10.65
N LYS A 414 -11.51 3.16 -9.82
CA LYS A 414 -10.72 3.69 -8.69
C LYS A 414 -9.62 4.60 -9.19
N GLU A 415 -8.90 4.22 -10.24
CA GLU A 415 -7.83 5.04 -10.80
C GLU A 415 -8.36 6.38 -11.35
N LYS A 416 -9.44 6.35 -12.13
CA LYS A 416 -10.12 7.58 -12.62
C LYS A 416 -10.59 8.47 -11.47
N LEU A 417 -11.22 7.88 -10.45
CA LEU A 417 -11.68 8.59 -9.27
C LEU A 417 -10.51 9.25 -8.52
N MET A 418 -9.42 8.52 -8.32
CA MET A 418 -8.23 9.02 -7.65
C MET A 418 -7.56 10.17 -8.43
N LEU A 419 -7.48 10.06 -9.76
CA LEU A 419 -6.93 11.13 -10.61
C LEU A 419 -7.74 12.43 -10.52
N ARG A 420 -9.07 12.34 -10.45
CA ARG A 420 -9.92 13.53 -10.30
C ARG A 420 -9.91 14.08 -8.87
N LEU A 421 -10.00 13.20 -7.86
CA LEU A 421 -9.93 13.59 -6.45
C LEU A 421 -8.63 14.31 -6.12
N LYS A 422 -7.53 13.91 -6.77
CA LYS A 422 -6.22 14.57 -6.62
C LYS A 422 -6.29 16.08 -6.89
N SER A 423 -6.98 16.51 -7.93
CA SER A 423 -7.10 17.94 -8.27
C SER A 423 -7.85 18.72 -7.20
N GLU A 424 -8.96 18.15 -6.70
CA GLU A 424 -9.79 18.77 -5.65
C GLU A 424 -9.08 18.81 -4.30
N VAL A 425 -8.43 17.71 -3.92
CA VAL A 425 -7.66 17.61 -2.66
C VAL A 425 -6.51 18.62 -2.66
N VAL A 426 -5.81 18.78 -3.78
CA VAL A 426 -4.75 19.79 -3.91
C VAL A 426 -5.32 21.20 -3.89
N ALA A 427 -6.44 21.45 -4.57
CA ALA A 427 -7.11 22.76 -4.54
C ALA A 427 -7.49 23.13 -3.11
N TRP A 428 -8.15 22.23 -2.38
CA TRP A 428 -8.53 22.42 -0.98
C TRP A 428 -7.32 22.64 -0.08
N HIS A 429 -6.27 21.82 -0.20
CA HIS A 429 -5.08 21.97 0.62
C HIS A 429 -4.41 23.34 0.46
N ARG A 430 -4.54 24.00 -0.71
CA ARG A 430 -3.96 25.34 -0.96
C ARG A 430 -4.77 26.48 -0.36
N LEU A 431 -6.06 26.27 -0.08
CA LEU A 431 -6.90 27.32 0.48
C LEU A 431 -6.42 27.68 1.88
N ARG A 432 -6.34 28.98 2.16
CA ARG A 432 -5.93 29.55 3.45
C ARG A 432 -6.82 30.76 3.73
N HIS A 433 -7.87 30.56 4.53
CA HIS A 433 -8.80 31.60 4.92
C HIS A 433 -9.45 31.25 6.27
N SER A 434 -9.70 32.25 7.12
CA SER A 434 -10.24 32.04 8.48
C SER A 434 -11.62 31.38 8.51
N ASN A 435 -12.43 31.57 7.47
CA ASN A 435 -13.77 31.00 7.35
C ASN A 435 -13.83 29.76 6.41
N ILE A 436 -12.71 29.08 6.18
CA ILE A 436 -12.64 27.83 5.41
C ILE A 436 -11.98 26.77 6.30
N ALA A 437 -12.61 25.59 6.40
CA ALA A 437 -12.02 24.46 7.11
C ALA A 437 -10.74 24.01 6.38
N GLN A 438 -9.60 24.10 7.05
CA GLN A 438 -8.32 23.73 6.44
C GLN A 438 -8.23 22.23 6.21
N LEU A 439 -7.83 21.79 5.02
CA LEU A 439 -7.37 20.42 4.83
C LEU A 439 -5.94 20.28 5.36
N TYR A 440 -5.73 19.47 6.39
CA TYR A 440 -4.41 19.20 6.95
C TYR A 440 -3.64 18.20 6.09
N GLY A 441 -4.33 17.17 5.61
CA GLY A 441 -3.71 16.11 4.82
C GLY A 441 -4.71 15.03 4.45
N VAL A 442 -4.17 13.88 4.10
CA VAL A 442 -4.94 12.65 3.84
C VAL A 442 -4.45 11.54 4.76
N ALA A 443 -5.33 10.61 5.08
CA ALA A 443 -5.01 9.45 5.91
C ALA A 443 -5.59 8.19 5.28
N GLN A 444 -4.89 7.08 5.43
CA GLN A 444 -5.33 5.81 4.86
C GLN A 444 -6.07 4.95 5.86
N SER A 445 -6.93 4.10 5.31
CA SER A 445 -7.52 2.95 5.97
C SER A 445 -7.42 1.77 5.00
N PRO A 446 -7.37 0.51 5.47
CA PRO A 446 -7.28 -0.67 4.60
C PRO A 446 -8.29 -0.68 3.43
N ASN A 447 -9.39 0.06 3.57
CA ASN A 447 -10.52 0.03 2.65
C ASN A 447 -10.91 1.39 2.06
N SER A 448 -10.23 2.50 2.39
CA SER A 448 -10.61 3.84 1.92
C SER A 448 -9.50 4.87 2.17
N ILE A 449 -9.65 6.07 1.58
CA ILE A 449 -8.83 7.25 1.87
C ILE A 449 -9.72 8.24 2.64
N ALA A 450 -9.17 8.81 3.71
CA ALA A 450 -9.76 9.90 4.46
C ALA A 450 -9.10 11.23 4.11
N MET A 451 -9.91 12.27 4.00
CA MET A 451 -9.47 13.65 4.11
C MET A 451 -9.48 14.06 5.58
N VAL A 452 -8.39 14.71 6.03
CA VAL A 452 -8.21 15.11 7.43
C VAL A 452 -8.34 16.63 7.56
N SER A 453 -9.29 17.08 8.35
CA SER A 453 -9.59 18.50 8.59
C SER A 453 -9.94 18.75 10.06
N PRO A 454 -10.07 20.01 10.53
CA PRO A 454 -10.44 20.30 11.92
C PRO A 454 -11.76 19.62 12.31
N TRP A 455 -11.79 19.01 13.50
CA TRP A 455 -13.06 18.64 14.12
C TRP A 455 -13.72 19.88 14.73
N CYS A 456 -15.02 20.05 14.54
CA CYS A 456 -15.79 21.18 15.04
C CYS A 456 -16.87 20.67 16.00
N ASP A 457 -16.73 20.86 17.31
CA ASP A 457 -17.66 20.29 18.30
C ASP A 457 -19.04 20.97 18.28
N ASN A 458 -19.12 22.22 17.81
CA ASN A 458 -20.38 22.92 17.58
C ASN A 458 -21.17 22.38 16.37
N GLY A 459 -20.58 21.49 15.57
CA GLY A 459 -21.25 20.79 14.47
C GLY A 459 -21.58 21.67 13.27
N THR A 460 -22.64 21.33 12.53
CA THR A 460 -23.10 22.08 11.35
C THR A 460 -23.82 23.37 11.77
N LEU A 461 -23.80 24.38 10.90
CA LEU A 461 -24.50 25.65 11.06
C LEU A 461 -25.98 25.46 11.39
N THR A 462 -26.65 24.52 10.72
CA THR A 462 -28.06 24.21 10.95
C THR A 462 -28.33 23.76 12.38
N ARG A 463 -27.57 22.77 12.86
CA ARG A 463 -27.68 22.24 14.22
C ARG A 463 -27.27 23.29 15.26
N TYR A 464 -26.22 24.07 14.98
CA TYR A 464 -25.76 25.11 15.88
C TYR A 464 -26.83 26.18 16.11
N LEU A 465 -27.51 26.65 15.05
CA LEU A 465 -28.56 27.68 15.14
C LEU A 465 -29.85 27.20 15.81
N GLU A 466 -30.11 25.90 15.81
CA GLU A 466 -31.19 25.28 16.59
C GLU A 466 -30.86 25.27 18.08
N MET A 467 -29.62 24.89 18.43
CA MET A 467 -29.16 24.83 19.82
C MET A 467 -28.84 26.21 20.41
N ASN A 468 -28.50 27.19 19.57
CA ASN A 468 -28.14 28.56 19.97
C ASN A 468 -29.03 29.58 19.24
N PRO A 469 -30.30 29.75 19.65
CA PRO A 469 -31.23 30.68 19.00
C PRO A 469 -30.73 32.12 18.94
N GLU A 470 -29.99 32.54 19.97
CA GLU A 470 -29.43 33.88 20.19
C GLU A 470 -28.12 34.15 19.44
N ALA A 471 -27.61 33.18 18.68
CA ALA A 471 -26.38 33.38 17.91
C ALA A 471 -26.51 34.58 16.96
N ASP A 472 -25.41 35.31 16.76
CA ASP A 472 -25.35 36.40 15.78
C ASP A 472 -25.38 35.83 14.35
N ARG A 473 -26.60 35.63 13.85
CA ARG A 473 -26.91 35.12 12.52
C ARG A 473 -26.33 36.02 11.42
N PHE A 474 -26.25 37.33 11.64
CA PHE A 474 -25.77 38.25 10.62
C PHE A 474 -24.24 38.20 10.50
N ALA A 475 -23.52 38.12 11.63
CA ALA A 475 -22.08 37.90 11.63
C ALA A 475 -21.70 36.59 10.92
N LEU A 476 -22.45 35.50 11.14
CA LEU A 476 -22.25 34.23 10.45
C LEU A 476 -22.43 34.38 8.93
N ILE A 477 -23.46 35.10 8.47
CA ILE A 477 -23.68 35.40 7.05
C ILE A 477 -22.49 36.15 6.44
N GLN A 478 -21.95 37.15 7.14
CA GLN A 478 -20.79 37.91 6.68
C GLN A 478 -19.52 37.05 6.56
N GLN A 479 -19.31 36.14 7.52
CA GLN A 479 -18.19 35.19 7.50
C GLN A 479 -18.29 34.22 6.32
N ILE A 480 -19.49 33.66 6.07
CA ILE A 480 -19.75 32.80 4.92
C ILE A 480 -19.52 33.57 3.61
N ALA A 481 -20.00 34.82 3.51
CA ALA A 481 -19.76 35.67 2.34
C ALA A 481 -18.27 35.90 2.09
N SER A 482 -17.47 36.07 3.15
CA SER A 482 -16.03 36.20 3.05
C SER A 482 -15.36 34.94 2.50
N ALA A 483 -15.76 33.76 2.97
CA ALA A 483 -15.23 32.48 2.48
C ALA A 483 -15.53 32.27 1.00
N VAL A 484 -16.78 32.44 0.57
CA VAL A 484 -17.16 32.21 -0.84
C VAL A 484 -16.53 33.27 -1.75
N SER A 485 -16.48 34.53 -1.31
CA SER A 485 -15.75 35.57 -2.05
C SER A 485 -14.27 35.22 -2.20
N TYR A 486 -13.61 34.67 -1.18
CA TYR A 486 -12.23 34.20 -1.29
C TYR A 486 -12.08 33.10 -2.36
N LEU A 487 -12.94 32.07 -2.34
CA LEU A 487 -12.92 30.99 -3.34
C LEU A 487 -13.02 31.53 -4.78
N HIS A 488 -13.94 32.47 -5.01
CA HIS A 488 -14.19 33.06 -6.34
C HIS A 488 -13.03 33.94 -6.84
N ASN A 489 -12.16 34.41 -5.94
CA ASN A 489 -10.99 35.21 -6.27
C ASN A 489 -9.67 34.40 -6.28
N CYS A 490 -9.71 33.09 -6.04
CA CYS A 490 -8.54 32.22 -6.22
C CYS A 490 -8.13 32.14 -7.71
N GLN A 491 -6.87 31.80 -7.97
CA GLN A 491 -6.37 31.50 -9.31
C GLN A 491 -5.74 30.10 -9.34
N PRO A 492 -6.34 29.11 -10.04
CA PRO A 492 -7.63 29.20 -10.74
C PRO A 492 -8.82 29.42 -9.78
N VAL A 493 -9.91 29.96 -10.33
CA VAL A 493 -11.17 30.19 -9.61
C VAL A 493 -11.67 28.88 -9.01
N VAL A 494 -12.04 28.90 -7.73
CA VAL A 494 -12.66 27.76 -7.05
C VAL A 494 -14.16 28.02 -6.92
N ILE A 495 -14.97 27.08 -7.40
CA ILE A 495 -16.43 27.11 -7.28
C ILE A 495 -16.82 26.03 -6.28
N HIS A 496 -17.68 26.36 -5.30
CA HIS A 496 -18.05 25.44 -4.22
C HIS A 496 -18.97 24.32 -4.71
N ARG A 497 -19.99 24.66 -5.51
CA ARG A 497 -20.94 23.79 -6.20
C ARG A 497 -21.99 23.08 -5.32
N ASP A 498 -21.72 22.83 -4.04
CA ASP A 498 -22.69 22.23 -3.10
C ASP A 498 -22.85 23.09 -1.83
N LEU A 499 -23.12 24.38 -1.99
CA LEU A 499 -23.21 25.32 -0.86
C LEU A 499 -24.58 25.19 -0.16
N LYS A 500 -24.56 24.76 1.11
CA LYS A 500 -25.75 24.56 1.96
C LYS A 500 -25.36 24.61 3.45
N GLY A 501 -26.32 24.82 4.35
CA GLY A 501 -26.05 24.91 5.79
C GLY A 501 -25.39 23.67 6.40
N SER A 502 -25.59 22.47 5.84
CA SER A 502 -24.92 21.26 6.32
C SER A 502 -23.42 21.18 5.97
N ASN A 503 -22.96 21.97 4.99
CA ASN A 503 -21.56 22.04 4.55
C ASN A 503 -20.83 23.25 5.16
N ILE A 504 -21.41 23.86 6.19
CA ILE A 504 -20.81 24.94 6.97
C ILE A 504 -20.74 24.44 8.41
N LEU A 505 -19.53 24.34 8.94
CA LEU A 505 -19.27 23.97 10.33
C LEU A 505 -19.11 25.22 11.18
N ILE A 506 -19.37 25.09 12.48
CA ILE A 506 -19.10 26.16 13.45
C ILE A 506 -17.90 25.75 14.28
N GLY A 507 -16.83 26.55 14.27
CA GLY A 507 -15.64 26.35 15.09
C GLY A 507 -15.95 26.56 16.58
N ASP A 508 -15.01 26.18 17.45
CA ASP A 508 -15.19 26.23 18.90
C ASP A 508 -15.35 27.67 19.44
N ASP A 509 -14.81 28.65 18.72
CA ASP A 509 -14.94 30.09 18.94
C ASP A 509 -16.19 30.72 18.27
N GLY A 510 -17.07 29.90 17.69
CA GLY A 510 -18.32 30.33 17.08
C GLY A 510 -18.21 30.83 15.65
N GLN A 511 -17.04 30.70 15.00
CA GLN A 511 -16.85 31.14 13.62
C GLN A 511 -17.40 30.12 12.59
N ALA A 512 -17.95 30.61 11.48
CA ALA A 512 -18.37 29.79 10.36
C ALA A 512 -17.16 29.32 9.53
N LEU A 513 -17.10 28.02 9.27
CA LEU A 513 -16.07 27.34 8.50
C LEU A 513 -16.72 26.59 7.33
N LEU A 514 -16.47 27.07 6.12
CA LEU A 514 -16.94 26.40 4.90
C LEU A 514 -16.13 25.12 4.64
N THR A 515 -16.80 24.03 4.27
CA THR A 515 -16.18 22.74 3.97
C THR A 515 -16.86 22.04 2.79
N ASP A 516 -16.35 20.89 2.35
CA ASP A 516 -17.01 20.01 1.38
C ASP A 516 -17.25 20.61 -0.03
N PHE A 517 -16.32 21.42 -0.53
CA PHE A 517 -16.34 21.89 -1.92
C PHE A 517 -15.77 20.86 -2.90
N GLY A 518 -16.41 20.71 -4.07
CA GLY A 518 -15.90 19.96 -5.23
C GLY A 518 -15.97 18.42 -5.18
N LEU A 519 -16.07 17.81 -3.99
CA LEU A 519 -15.94 16.36 -3.81
C LEU A 519 -17.11 15.53 -4.36
N SER A 520 -18.35 15.99 -4.18
CA SER A 520 -19.55 15.24 -4.60
C SER A 520 -19.62 15.08 -6.12
N ASN A 521 -19.23 16.12 -6.87
CA ASN A 521 -19.27 16.13 -8.33
C ASN A 521 -18.18 15.26 -8.94
N VAL A 522 -16.97 15.24 -8.38
CA VAL A 522 -15.91 14.33 -8.86
C VAL A 522 -16.37 12.87 -8.80
N ILE A 523 -17.09 12.51 -7.73
CA ILE A 523 -17.60 11.16 -7.56
C ILE A 523 -18.73 10.89 -8.56
N GLU A 524 -19.66 11.83 -8.72
CA GLU A 524 -20.77 11.73 -9.66
C GLU A 524 -20.31 11.64 -11.13
N GLU A 525 -19.44 12.54 -11.60
CA GLU A 525 -18.95 12.53 -12.98
C GLU A 525 -18.19 11.23 -13.34
N VAL A 526 -17.46 10.65 -12.38
CA VAL A 526 -16.76 9.37 -12.59
C VAL A 526 -17.75 8.22 -12.67
N LEU A 527 -18.76 8.22 -11.80
CA LEU A 527 -19.82 7.21 -11.77
C LEU A 527 -20.73 7.26 -13.02
N GLU A 528 -21.03 8.46 -13.53
CA GLU A 528 -21.84 8.66 -14.73
C GLU A 528 -21.12 8.26 -16.02
N SER A 529 -19.79 8.42 -16.06
CA SER A 529 -18.96 8.04 -17.21
C SER A 529 -18.90 6.53 -17.47
N GLU A 530 -19.46 5.69 -16.59
CA GLU A 530 -19.41 4.24 -16.66
C GLU A 530 -20.79 3.62 -16.97
N PRO A 531 -20.95 2.99 -18.16
CA PRO A 531 -22.23 2.44 -18.62
C PRO A 531 -22.83 1.38 -17.69
N SER A 532 -21.99 0.65 -16.95
CA SER A 532 -22.40 -0.43 -16.04
C SER A 532 -22.98 0.08 -14.70
N MET A 533 -22.65 1.31 -14.30
CA MET A 533 -23.14 1.92 -13.05
C MET A 533 -24.26 2.95 -13.26
N ARG A 534 -24.55 3.37 -14.50
CA ARG A 534 -25.70 4.23 -14.86
C ARG A 534 -27.06 3.73 -14.34
N ASN A 535 -27.22 2.42 -14.15
CA ASN A 535 -28.48 1.78 -13.74
C ASN A 535 -28.59 1.48 -12.24
N SER A 536 -27.54 1.72 -11.45
CA SER A 536 -27.71 1.76 -9.99
C SER A 536 -28.50 3.03 -9.64
N ARG A 537 -29.15 3.08 -8.48
CA ARG A 537 -30.00 4.19 -7.97
C ARG A 537 -29.28 5.54 -7.79
N PHE A 538 -28.20 5.78 -8.54
CA PHE A 538 -27.37 6.97 -8.55
C PHE A 538 -27.89 8.05 -9.50
N SER A 539 -28.62 7.76 -10.57
CA SER A 539 -29.21 8.84 -11.40
C SER A 539 -30.27 9.67 -10.64
N THR A 540 -30.70 9.22 -9.47
CA THR A 540 -31.49 9.98 -8.49
C THR A 540 -30.65 10.85 -7.53
N SER A 541 -29.31 10.91 -7.62
CA SER A 541 -28.43 11.68 -6.71
C SER A 541 -28.37 13.18 -6.97
N LEU A 542 -28.80 13.66 -8.14
CA LEU A 542 -29.06 15.08 -8.37
C LEU A 542 -30.04 15.66 -7.33
N PHE A 543 -30.83 14.79 -6.69
CA PHE A 543 -31.80 15.11 -5.63
C PHE A 543 -31.37 14.65 -4.24
N ALA A 544 -30.08 14.35 -4.00
CA ALA A 544 -29.57 13.86 -2.70
C ALA A 544 -29.49 14.97 -1.63
N GLY A 545 -30.60 15.69 -1.41
CA GLY A 545 -30.78 16.64 -0.33
C GLY A 545 -30.23 18.05 -0.59
N SER A 546 -29.73 18.37 -1.79
CA SER A 546 -29.23 19.71 -2.16
C SER A 546 -30.16 20.51 -3.07
N THR A 547 -31.28 19.93 -3.53
CA THR A 547 -32.16 20.51 -4.56
C THR A 547 -32.64 21.94 -4.24
N ARG A 548 -32.86 22.23 -2.96
CA ARG A 548 -33.36 23.54 -2.49
C ARG A 548 -32.36 24.69 -2.67
N TRP A 549 -31.07 24.39 -2.85
CA TRP A 549 -30.01 25.36 -3.07
C TRP A 549 -29.54 25.39 -4.54
N MET A 550 -30.05 24.50 -5.40
CA MET A 550 -29.67 24.45 -6.81
C MET A 550 -30.23 25.63 -7.60
N ALA A 551 -29.37 26.25 -8.41
CA ALA A 551 -29.76 27.34 -9.28
C ALA A 551 -30.58 26.84 -10.50
N PRO A 552 -31.51 27.64 -11.05
CA PRO A 552 -32.36 27.24 -12.16
C PRO A 552 -31.59 26.71 -13.38
N GLU A 553 -30.49 27.36 -13.76
CA GLU A 553 -29.68 26.98 -14.92
C GLU A 553 -29.03 25.59 -14.77
N LEU A 554 -28.78 25.16 -13.53
CA LEU A 554 -28.26 23.81 -13.26
C LEU A 554 -29.35 22.76 -13.37
N ILE A 555 -30.60 23.11 -13.06
CA ILE A 555 -31.75 22.20 -13.24
C ILE A 555 -32.09 22.07 -14.72
N GLU A 556 -32.10 23.17 -15.47
CA GLU A 556 -32.35 23.17 -16.91
C GLU A 556 -31.30 22.34 -17.67
N ALA A 557 -30.03 22.42 -17.26
CA ALA A 557 -28.95 21.62 -17.82
C ALA A 557 -29.16 20.09 -17.68
N LEU A 558 -29.94 19.65 -16.68
CA LEU A 558 -30.24 18.24 -16.46
C LEU A 558 -31.41 17.72 -17.29
N THR A 559 -32.21 18.63 -17.86
CA THR A 559 -33.42 18.30 -18.63
C THR A 559 -33.27 18.49 -20.14
N ASN A 560 -32.18 19.11 -20.60
CA ASN A 560 -31.95 19.37 -22.00
C ASN A 560 -31.17 18.20 -22.64
N ASP A 561 -31.80 17.47 -23.55
CA ASP A 561 -31.20 16.38 -24.34
C ASP A 561 -30.48 16.88 -25.62
N ASP A 562 -30.45 18.20 -25.85
CA ASP A 562 -29.82 18.79 -27.04
C ASP A 562 -28.27 18.73 -26.94
N ASP A 563 -27.59 18.42 -28.05
CA ASP A 563 -26.12 18.48 -28.23
C ASP A 563 -25.49 19.87 -27.94
N ALA A 564 -26.30 20.84 -27.50
CA ALA A 564 -25.84 22.14 -27.03
C ALA A 564 -25.19 21.99 -25.66
N GLN A 565 -23.92 22.40 -25.55
CA GLN A 565 -23.18 22.43 -24.28
C GLN A 565 -24.04 23.06 -23.16
N PRO A 566 -24.39 22.32 -22.09
CA PRO A 566 -25.12 22.89 -20.97
C PRO A 566 -24.35 24.08 -20.39
N PRO A 567 -25.04 25.10 -19.84
CA PRO A 567 -24.37 26.25 -19.25
C PRO A 567 -23.40 25.77 -18.16
N PRO A 568 -22.12 26.18 -18.21
CA PRO A 568 -21.13 25.66 -17.29
C PRO A 568 -21.42 26.10 -15.86
N ILE A 569 -21.18 25.20 -14.90
CA ILE A 569 -21.12 25.52 -13.48
C ILE A 569 -20.25 26.77 -13.30
N SER A 570 -20.81 27.80 -12.70
CA SER A 570 -20.19 29.13 -12.59
C SER A 570 -20.28 29.68 -11.17
N THR A 571 -19.51 30.73 -10.91
CA THR A 571 -19.58 31.48 -9.64
C THR A 571 -20.99 32.01 -9.36
N SER A 572 -21.80 32.28 -10.39
CA SER A 572 -23.20 32.69 -10.25
C SER A 572 -24.12 31.62 -9.65
N SER A 573 -23.77 30.33 -9.81
CA SER A 573 -24.52 29.24 -9.17
C SER A 573 -24.30 29.20 -7.65
N ASP A 574 -23.05 29.42 -7.21
CA ASP A 574 -22.73 29.60 -5.79
C ASP A 574 -23.42 30.84 -5.19
N VAL A 575 -23.59 31.92 -5.97
CA VAL A 575 -24.31 33.13 -5.51
C VAL A 575 -25.78 32.81 -5.19
N TYR A 576 -26.44 32.01 -6.03
CA TYR A 576 -27.82 31.57 -5.78
C TYR A 576 -27.89 30.73 -4.50
N ALA A 577 -27.00 29.74 -4.39
CA ALA A 577 -26.92 28.85 -3.23
C ALA A 577 -26.57 29.61 -1.93
N PHE A 578 -25.69 30.62 -2.01
CA PHE A 578 -25.33 31.49 -0.89
C PHE A 578 -26.55 32.26 -0.37
N ALA A 579 -27.39 32.78 -1.26
CA ALA A 579 -28.62 33.46 -0.85
C ALA A 579 -29.63 32.49 -0.22
N CYS A 580 -29.69 31.24 -0.67
CA CYS A 580 -30.46 30.18 0.01
C CYS A 580 -29.90 29.89 1.42
N VAL A 581 -28.58 29.83 1.60
CA VAL A 581 -27.95 29.71 2.94
C VAL A 581 -28.26 30.93 3.81
N CYS A 582 -28.22 32.14 3.25
CA CYS A 582 -28.58 33.36 3.98
C CYS A 582 -30.02 33.29 4.51
N LEU A 583 -30.96 32.80 3.69
CA LEU A 583 -32.35 32.58 4.10
C LEU A 583 -32.46 31.52 5.20
N GLU A 584 -31.73 30.42 5.06
CA GLU A 584 -31.67 29.33 6.04
C GLU A 584 -31.16 29.85 7.40
N VAL A 585 -30.08 30.63 7.40
CA VAL A 585 -29.51 31.25 8.62
C VAL A 585 -30.47 32.27 9.21
N ALA A 586 -31.03 33.15 8.38
CA ALA A 586 -31.92 34.22 8.84
C ALA A 586 -33.22 33.68 9.42
N THR A 587 -33.75 32.56 8.95
CA THR A 587 -35.07 32.05 9.38
C THR A 587 -34.97 30.84 10.31
N GLY A 588 -33.88 30.08 10.22
CA GLY A 588 -33.76 28.75 10.82
C GLY A 588 -34.62 27.70 10.10
N SER A 589 -35.06 27.97 8.87
CA SER A 589 -35.90 27.07 8.07
C SER A 589 -35.27 26.82 6.71
N LEU A 590 -35.50 25.63 6.15
CA LEU A 590 -35.02 25.30 4.81
C LEU A 590 -35.59 26.25 3.74
N PRO A 591 -34.86 26.54 2.65
CA PRO A 591 -35.42 27.20 1.48
C PRO A 591 -36.59 26.38 0.92
N PHE A 592 -37.63 27.06 0.43
CA PHE A 592 -38.89 26.43 0.01
C PHE A 592 -39.55 25.60 1.13
N SER A 593 -39.57 26.10 2.37
CA SER A 593 -40.10 25.40 3.55
C SER A 593 -41.55 24.91 3.40
N HIS A 594 -42.34 25.55 2.52
CA HIS A 594 -43.71 25.17 2.20
C HIS A 594 -43.82 23.86 1.36
N ARG A 595 -42.71 23.31 0.87
CA ARG A 595 -42.66 22.06 0.11
C ARG A 595 -41.99 20.97 0.94
N SER A 596 -42.58 19.77 0.93
CA SER A 596 -42.07 18.60 1.63
C SER A 596 -41.27 17.63 0.74
N ASN A 597 -41.32 17.76 -0.58
CA ASN A 597 -40.60 16.89 -1.51
C ASN A 597 -39.83 17.70 -2.57
N ASP A 598 -38.69 17.17 -3.00
CA ASP A 598 -37.76 17.86 -3.89
C ASP A 598 -38.32 18.03 -5.31
N THR A 599 -39.16 17.11 -5.80
CA THR A 599 -39.82 17.25 -7.11
C THR A 599 -40.68 18.51 -7.18
N ALA A 600 -41.45 18.81 -6.13
CA ALA A 600 -42.24 20.04 -6.07
C ALA A 600 -41.35 21.30 -5.98
N VAL A 601 -40.19 21.20 -5.32
CA VAL A 601 -39.20 22.29 -5.27
C VAL A 601 -38.64 22.57 -6.66
N ILE A 602 -38.27 21.55 -7.44
CA ILE A 602 -37.80 21.70 -8.83
C ILE A 602 -38.83 22.46 -9.66
N PHE A 603 -40.11 22.04 -9.62
CA PHE A 603 -41.17 22.71 -10.36
C PHE A 603 -41.36 24.18 -9.94
N ASP A 604 -41.21 24.48 -8.64
CA ASP A 604 -41.26 25.84 -8.15
C ASP A 604 -40.08 26.67 -8.65
N ILE A 605 -38.86 26.12 -8.64
CA ILE A 605 -37.65 26.78 -9.18
C ILE A 605 -37.86 27.09 -10.66
N MET A 606 -38.30 26.12 -11.46
CA MET A 606 -38.56 26.29 -12.90
C MET A 606 -39.67 27.29 -13.21
N ARG A 607 -40.62 27.49 -12.28
CA ARG A 607 -41.68 28.51 -12.39
C ARG A 607 -41.25 29.88 -11.89
N GLY A 608 -39.99 30.04 -11.45
CA GLY A 608 -39.48 31.29 -10.88
C GLY A 608 -40.05 31.61 -9.50
N VAL A 609 -40.58 30.62 -8.78
CA VAL A 609 -40.97 30.80 -7.37
C VAL A 609 -39.71 31.01 -6.55
N LYS A 610 -39.71 32.07 -5.73
CA LYS A 610 -38.55 32.42 -4.92
C LYS A 610 -38.37 31.47 -3.72
N PRO A 611 -37.11 31.19 -3.32
CA PRO A 611 -36.81 30.35 -2.16
C PRO A 611 -37.42 30.83 -0.84
N SER A 612 -37.65 32.14 -0.68
CA SER A 612 -38.23 32.78 0.51
C SER A 612 -39.71 32.45 0.77
N ARG A 613 -40.40 31.80 -0.18
CA ARG A 613 -41.81 31.46 -0.03
C ARG A 613 -42.03 30.50 1.15
N GLY A 614 -42.77 30.97 2.16
CA GLY A 614 -43.05 30.22 3.39
C GLY A 614 -42.00 30.40 4.50
N CYS A 615 -40.97 31.21 4.29
CA CYS A 615 -39.84 31.38 5.22
C CYS A 615 -39.93 32.71 5.99
N THR A 616 -40.99 32.89 6.79
CA THR A 616 -41.20 34.09 7.63
C THR A 616 -41.55 33.73 9.07
N PRO A 617 -41.15 34.53 10.08
CA PRO A 617 -40.32 35.75 10.01
C PRO A 617 -38.80 35.47 10.02
N MET A 618 -37.99 36.44 9.55
CA MET A 618 -36.53 36.44 9.71
C MET A 618 -36.16 36.83 11.14
N LYS A 619 -35.18 36.14 11.73
CA LYS A 619 -34.66 36.27 13.10
C LYS A 619 -33.34 37.05 13.16
N LEU A 620 -33.15 38.01 12.25
CA LEU A 620 -31.96 38.86 12.24
C LEU A 620 -32.16 40.05 13.19
N GLN A 621 -31.13 40.36 13.99
CA GLN A 621 -31.13 41.53 14.88
C GLN A 621 -30.72 42.79 14.08
N LEU A 622 -31.56 43.20 13.14
CA LEU A 622 -31.34 44.36 12.28
C LEU A 622 -32.54 45.30 12.35
N PRO A 623 -32.36 46.63 12.22
CA PRO A 623 -33.48 47.54 12.02
C PRO A 623 -34.21 47.25 10.70
N GLU A 624 -35.48 47.61 10.60
CA GLU A 624 -36.35 47.20 9.46
C GLU A 624 -35.82 47.70 8.10
N LYS A 625 -35.16 48.86 8.08
CA LYS A 625 -34.57 49.41 6.85
C LYS A 625 -33.46 48.51 6.33
N GLU A 626 -32.54 48.11 7.20
CA GLU A 626 -31.43 47.21 6.92
C GLU A 626 -31.92 45.82 6.54
N LEU A 627 -32.97 45.33 7.22
CA LEU A 627 -33.63 44.07 6.90
C LEU A 627 -34.26 44.08 5.49
N GLU A 628 -34.86 45.21 5.10
CA GLU A 628 -35.37 45.41 3.74
C GLU A 628 -34.26 45.46 2.68
N HIS A 629 -33.13 46.09 2.99
CA HIS A 629 -31.94 46.06 2.10
C HIS A 629 -31.42 44.63 1.93
N PHE A 630 -31.36 43.87 3.02
CA PHE A 630 -30.97 42.47 2.99
C PHE A 630 -31.92 41.61 2.13
N ARG A 631 -33.24 41.79 2.25
CA ARG A 631 -34.23 41.11 1.39
C ARG A 631 -34.03 41.42 -0.09
N LYS A 632 -33.80 42.69 -0.43
CA LYS A 632 -33.51 43.12 -1.82
C LYS A 632 -32.21 42.52 -2.35
N LEU A 633 -31.19 42.37 -1.51
CA LEU A 633 -29.95 41.70 -1.87
C LEU A 633 -30.20 40.22 -2.22
N LEU A 634 -30.93 39.47 -1.39
CA LEU A 634 -31.28 38.07 -1.67
C LEU A 634 -32.08 37.94 -2.97
N ASP A 635 -33.04 38.83 -3.20
CA ASP A 635 -33.85 38.86 -4.43
C ASP A 635 -33.01 39.01 -5.69
N ARG A 636 -31.95 39.83 -5.67
CA ARG A 636 -31.02 39.96 -6.81
C ARG A 636 -30.16 38.70 -6.99
N CYS A 637 -29.77 38.04 -5.90
CA CYS A 637 -29.03 36.78 -5.96
C CYS A 637 -29.86 35.62 -6.54
N TRP A 638 -31.18 35.66 -6.40
CA TRP A 638 -32.11 34.67 -6.97
C TRP A 638 -32.63 35.02 -8.37
N SER A 639 -32.00 35.97 -9.07
CA SER A 639 -32.35 36.26 -10.47
C SER A 639 -32.30 34.98 -11.33
N PRO A 640 -33.34 34.70 -12.15
CA PRO A 640 -33.31 33.57 -13.09
C PRO A 640 -32.13 33.66 -14.06
N ALA A 641 -31.86 34.85 -14.58
CA ALA A 641 -30.68 35.11 -15.39
C ALA A 641 -29.42 35.17 -14.50
N SER A 642 -28.53 34.18 -14.65
CA SER A 642 -27.33 34.00 -13.82
C SER A 642 -26.34 35.16 -13.91
N PHE A 643 -26.26 35.83 -15.07
CA PHE A 643 -25.38 36.99 -15.30
C PHE A 643 -25.90 38.30 -14.67
N LEU A 644 -27.16 38.35 -14.23
CA LEU A 644 -27.71 39.50 -13.50
C LEU A 644 -27.46 39.39 -11.98
N ARG A 645 -26.98 38.23 -11.50
CA ARG A 645 -26.67 38.04 -10.08
C ARG A 645 -25.39 38.82 -9.73
N PRO A 646 -25.35 39.51 -8.58
CA PRO A 646 -24.14 40.20 -8.15
C PRO A 646 -23.01 39.21 -7.83
N THR A 647 -21.76 39.66 -7.94
CA THR A 647 -20.60 38.84 -7.56
C THR A 647 -20.49 38.71 -6.04
N MET A 648 -19.85 37.65 -5.53
CA MET A 648 -19.61 37.52 -4.09
C MET A 648 -18.77 38.64 -3.49
N THR A 649 -17.89 39.27 -4.28
CA THR A 649 -17.16 40.48 -3.85
C THR A 649 -18.11 41.66 -3.61
N GLN A 650 -19.08 41.89 -4.51
CA GLN A 650 -20.09 42.95 -4.34
C GLN A 650 -21.02 42.63 -3.17
N ILE A 651 -21.50 41.39 -3.05
CA ILE A 651 -22.35 40.93 -1.95
C ILE A 651 -21.67 41.16 -0.60
N LYS A 652 -20.38 40.78 -0.47
CA LYS A 652 -19.60 41.00 0.75
C LYS A 652 -19.52 42.48 1.13
N GLN A 653 -19.31 43.38 0.16
CA GLN A 653 -19.26 44.83 0.39
C GLN A 653 -20.61 45.37 0.86
N GLU A 654 -21.71 44.94 0.24
CA GLU A 654 -23.06 45.37 0.63
C GLU A 654 -23.46 44.86 2.02
N LEU A 655 -23.11 43.62 2.38
CA LEU A 655 -23.33 43.08 3.72
C LEU A 655 -22.52 43.83 4.80
N ALA A 656 -21.33 44.31 4.47
CA ALA A 656 -20.55 45.14 5.38
C ALA A 656 -21.20 46.52 5.59
N ALA A 657 -21.77 47.11 4.54
CA ALA A 657 -22.47 48.40 4.63
C ALA A 657 -23.73 48.34 5.50
N ILE A 658 -24.43 47.19 5.52
CA ILE A 658 -25.59 46.96 6.39
C ILE A 658 -25.19 47.01 7.89
N SER A 659 -24.02 46.46 8.24
CA SER A 659 -23.50 46.47 9.62
C SER A 659 -22.97 47.85 10.04
N GLY A 660 -22.34 48.59 9.11
CA GLY A 660 -21.77 49.91 9.37
C GLY A 660 -22.77 51.03 9.69
N CYS A 661 -24.07 50.81 9.46
CA CYS A 661 -25.14 51.75 9.87
C CYS A 661 -25.62 51.56 11.32
N CYS A 662 -25.13 50.55 12.05
CA CYS A 662 -25.55 50.22 13.42
C CYS A 662 -24.54 50.67 14.50
N MET A 663 -23.55 51.50 14.18
CA MET A 663 -22.66 52.16 15.15
C MET A 663 -22.95 53.65 15.28
#